data_AF-A0A1Q3PGA5-F1
#
_entry.id   AF-A0A1Q3PGA5-F1
#
_cell.length_a   1.000
_cell.length_b   1.000
_cell.length_c   1.000
_cell.angle_alpha   90.00
_cell.angle_beta   90.00
_cell.angle_gamma   90.00
#
_symmetry.space_group_name_H-M   'P 1'
#
loop_
_entity.id
_entity.type
_entity.pdbx_description
1 polymer ?
#
loop_
_entity_poly.entity_id
_entity_poly.type
_entity_poly.pdbx_seq_one_letter_code
_entity_poly.pdbx_strand_id
1 'polypeptide(L)'
;MFLQCFKVLAQWGAPYANSWISYDKPFVKIAIAQKGIYKVPFASLPAGFSTSDPSKLQLWHRGKQVAILSTSKNEILFYAVPNDGQTDSLFYRPMSSRKNPFFSYYSDQSAYFLVNGDAAGLRAETQNVATDPAAAQLTEATAVAQNVFLQEYSLSTEYPVRPNFFNSFFELAASKTGKVQLGQKQVPYAFTLPGLGKSGAEKAVLKLLVHGRSNNSRNIEIYVGKNDQSLRLVQTLSNSGFAGVETSFELKAGDVGTDGKGVLTLKSVSSDALDRFSPAYFTITYARDLDMAGLKTITFTVPATSSKTSRISLKNGPAGAQVLDITNEDRPVILSGNLSDLTFNRQTGKVANLLVTADVATVAAANITSGKFTKPDLANADYVIITSENLLEGAKLYADYRASAAGGGYKTLVVSIKDIYNQFNYGEPSPVGIRRFVDYMLTQGSRDKQLLLIGKSITHNERMKRELPDEVPTVGYPGSDVLLVEGLGGTPANVPSVPIGRIPAVTNDNIRDYLQKVKDYESNAFGDLGWRKRVLHLNGGKSTSEITQLKNMLKNLVPVITNGPVGGQVTAFVKQQPIIEAEKVNITPEVNAGVGLITYFGHGSTTITDLDMGYATDEARAYANSLRYPMMYFNGCGVGNIFSGRFNPAANSGVDRYSLSMDWLLAARRGAIVVVANSFESFVSPSEDYLIQLYHDMFSNAEMLNQPIGKIQVAVAQKIASEDKGVYAIANIHQSLLQGDPALKLVTVDKPDYAVDADEGISIHSELGDKTIGNSAKLRLRTIFSNKGRFQKGGNVPVEITYRYKEGNVTKAEVVQAFAYSDTLEVTFTNDKILQSVQVIIDPKITLSEVTRKNNIAELLIDWDRAKDEKAYPATAIKDIVPPVLSVNFNGRQLENNEVIRPNPKITVDLEDDRLIFSDTTLIEVFLKPCQDESCKFKKVNFSNPNLTIDSVSSHAIRVSYASSGLVAGKYELLVNGRDMASNATVQPYQLVFEVKEEEAANIEVVASPNPAFSYLRFEAQMGKLGMEKAQVRSLLFDKNGNQVFEKVVDADVTEKFTWYMQVDSLHSGLYVYKIMITPKSGSGTEFEKTGRVVIIK
;
A
#
# COMPACT_ATOMS: atom_id res chain seq x y z
N MET A 1 32.16 36.22 14.26
CA MET A 1 30.89 36.36 15.01
C MET A 1 29.75 36.37 13.97
N PHE A 2 29.35 35.18 13.51
CA PHE A 2 28.30 35.00 12.50
C PHE A 2 26.99 34.77 13.25
N LEU A 3 26.07 35.73 13.19
CA LEU A 3 24.71 35.55 13.70
C LEU A 3 24.03 34.46 12.86
N GLN A 4 23.78 33.30 13.47
CA GLN A 4 22.85 32.30 12.97
C GLN A 4 21.45 32.93 12.86
N CYS A 5 21.11 33.36 11.65
CA CYS A 5 19.75 33.76 11.32
C CYS A 5 18.92 32.47 11.24
N PHE A 6 18.26 32.09 12.33
CA PHE A 6 17.20 31.09 12.30
C PHE A 6 16.13 31.57 11.33
N LYS A 7 16.15 31.04 10.10
CA LYS A 7 15.04 31.20 9.15
C LYS A 7 13.88 30.39 9.68
N VAL A 8 13.00 31.05 10.43
CA VAL A 8 11.65 30.56 10.69
C VAL A 8 10.97 30.42 9.33
N LEU A 9 10.80 29.19 8.85
CA LEU A 9 9.87 28.91 7.76
C LEU A 9 8.48 29.31 8.29
N ALA A 10 7.86 30.31 7.66
CA ALA A 10 6.54 30.78 8.06
C ALA A 10 5.56 29.60 8.08
N GLN A 11 5.05 29.27 9.26
CA GLN A 11 3.98 28.30 9.43
C GLN A 11 2.71 28.83 8.75
N TRP A 12 2.05 27.96 7.98
CA TRP A 12 0.79 28.29 7.34
C TRP A 12 -0.33 28.22 8.37
N GLY A 13 -0.66 29.37 8.96
CA GLY A 13 -1.88 29.55 9.74
C GLY A 13 -3.09 29.75 8.82
N ALA A 14 -4.29 29.56 9.35
CA ALA A 14 -5.54 29.86 8.65
C ALA A 14 -5.52 31.29 8.03
N PRO A 15 -6.16 31.50 6.86
CA PRO A 15 -7.04 30.56 6.15
C PRO A 15 -6.29 29.56 5.24
N TYR A 16 -6.74 28.30 5.26
CA TYR A 16 -6.25 27.24 4.38
C TYR A 16 -6.74 27.39 2.93
N ALA A 17 -6.06 26.73 1.98
CA ALA A 17 -6.33 26.84 0.54
C ALA A 17 -7.74 26.39 0.12
N ASN A 18 -8.46 25.64 0.96
CA ASN A 18 -9.84 25.21 0.71
C ASN A 18 -10.91 26.14 1.33
N SER A 19 -10.53 27.25 1.97
CA SER A 19 -11.46 28.15 2.68
C SER A 19 -12.49 28.87 1.81
N TRP A 20 -12.28 28.91 0.49
CA TRP A 20 -13.19 29.52 -0.49
C TRP A 20 -14.34 28.58 -0.93
N ILE A 21 -14.34 27.34 -0.47
CA ILE A 21 -15.22 26.28 -0.97
C ILE A 21 -16.56 26.22 -0.23
N SER A 22 -17.65 26.14 -0.98
CA SER A 22 -18.98 25.77 -0.49
C SER A 22 -19.24 24.29 -0.79
N TYR A 23 -19.21 23.43 0.22
CA TYR A 23 -19.31 21.97 0.05
C TYR A 23 -20.72 21.45 -0.31
N ASP A 24 -21.74 22.27 -0.09
CA ASP A 24 -23.13 21.99 -0.40
C ASP A 24 -23.47 22.18 -1.90
N LYS A 25 -22.59 22.84 -2.66
CA LYS A 25 -22.87 23.29 -4.04
C LYS A 25 -22.08 22.52 -5.10
N PRO A 26 -22.69 22.21 -6.26
CA PRO A 26 -21.95 21.71 -7.40
C PRO A 26 -21.10 22.83 -8.02
N PHE A 27 -20.03 22.44 -8.70
CA PHE A 27 -19.18 23.34 -9.46
C PHE A 27 -19.03 22.88 -10.92
N VAL A 28 -18.69 23.82 -11.78
CA VAL A 28 -18.13 23.56 -13.11
C VAL A 28 -16.71 24.10 -13.14
N LYS A 29 -15.74 23.22 -13.37
CA LYS A 29 -14.32 23.54 -13.54
C LYS A 29 -14.03 23.79 -15.01
N ILE A 30 -13.41 24.92 -15.29
CA ILE A 30 -13.01 25.42 -16.61
C ILE A 30 -11.48 25.50 -16.64
N ALA A 31 -10.83 24.73 -17.52
CA ALA A 31 -9.38 24.72 -17.67
C ALA A 31 -8.90 25.70 -18.75
N ILE A 32 -7.91 26.54 -18.42
CA ILE A 32 -7.37 27.61 -19.26
C ILE A 32 -5.85 27.49 -19.40
N ALA A 33 -5.35 27.42 -20.63
CA ALA A 33 -3.92 27.27 -20.94
C ALA A 33 -3.27 28.52 -21.54
N GLN A 34 -4.06 29.56 -21.88
CA GLN A 34 -3.54 30.79 -22.48
C GLN A 34 -4.23 32.02 -21.89
N LYS A 35 -3.52 33.13 -21.86
CA LYS A 35 -4.05 34.42 -21.40
C LYS A 35 -5.01 35.02 -22.43
N GLY A 36 -6.16 35.52 -22.00
CA GLY A 36 -7.11 36.19 -22.91
C GLY A 36 -8.54 36.28 -22.39
N ILE A 37 -9.45 36.75 -23.25
CA ILE A 37 -10.89 36.74 -22.97
C ILE A 37 -11.47 35.42 -23.48
N TYR A 38 -12.21 34.74 -22.61
CA TYR A 38 -12.85 33.47 -22.88
C TYR A 38 -14.35 33.55 -22.77
N LYS A 39 -15.04 32.81 -23.65
CA LYS A 39 -16.47 32.58 -23.59
C LYS A 39 -16.82 31.12 -23.32
N VAL A 40 -17.80 30.91 -22.44
CA VAL A 40 -18.40 29.62 -22.11
C VAL A 40 -19.89 29.70 -22.42
N PRO A 41 -20.36 29.11 -23.54
CA PRO A 41 -21.80 29.04 -23.83
C PRO A 41 -22.55 28.29 -22.73
N PHE A 42 -23.73 28.76 -22.31
CA PHE A 42 -24.53 28.04 -21.30
C PHE A 42 -24.90 26.63 -21.77
N ALA A 43 -25.07 26.42 -23.07
CA ALA A 43 -25.32 25.12 -23.68
C ALA A 43 -24.14 24.13 -23.55
N SER A 44 -22.93 24.62 -23.22
CA SER A 44 -21.76 23.78 -22.95
C SER A 44 -21.64 23.36 -21.48
N LEU A 45 -22.49 23.91 -20.59
CA LEU A 45 -22.47 23.56 -19.18
C LEU A 45 -23.17 22.20 -18.96
N PRO A 46 -22.70 21.40 -17.98
CA PRO A 46 -23.27 20.08 -17.70
C PRO A 46 -24.76 20.13 -17.34
N ALA A 47 -25.49 19.08 -17.76
CA ALA A 47 -26.91 18.94 -17.46
C ALA A 47 -27.16 19.00 -15.93
N GLY A 48 -28.08 19.86 -15.51
CA GLY A 48 -28.40 20.09 -14.10
C GLY A 48 -27.66 21.26 -13.44
N PHE A 49 -26.67 21.88 -14.10
CA PHE A 49 -26.10 23.15 -13.64
C PHE A 49 -27.04 24.30 -14.00
N SER A 50 -27.69 24.92 -13.01
CA SER A 50 -28.65 25.99 -13.27
C SER A 50 -27.98 27.24 -13.86
N THR A 51 -28.60 27.77 -14.91
CA THR A 51 -28.28 29.07 -15.54
C THR A 51 -29.49 30.01 -15.53
N SER A 52 -30.55 29.68 -14.78
CA SER A 52 -31.81 30.45 -14.77
C SER A 52 -31.66 31.85 -14.18
N ASP A 53 -30.73 32.04 -13.25
CA ASP A 53 -30.35 33.34 -12.70
C ASP A 53 -28.84 33.59 -12.90
N PRO A 54 -28.45 34.11 -14.07
CA PRO A 54 -27.05 34.41 -14.36
C PRO A 54 -26.43 35.42 -13.40
N SER A 55 -27.20 36.20 -12.62
CA SER A 55 -26.66 37.16 -11.66
C SER A 55 -26.00 36.47 -10.45
N LYS A 56 -26.41 35.23 -10.15
CA LYS A 56 -25.86 34.40 -9.05
C LYS A 56 -24.64 33.59 -9.44
N LEU A 57 -24.29 33.55 -10.72
CA LEU A 57 -23.07 32.87 -11.19
C LEU A 57 -21.82 33.56 -10.62
N GLN A 58 -21.02 32.79 -9.89
CA GLN A 58 -19.75 33.20 -9.31
C GLN A 58 -18.62 32.40 -9.95
N LEU A 59 -17.58 33.09 -10.41
CA LEU A 59 -16.37 32.47 -10.95
C LEU A 59 -15.24 32.61 -9.93
N TRP A 60 -14.49 31.55 -9.68
CA TRP A 60 -13.42 31.52 -8.70
C TRP A 60 -12.11 31.04 -9.32
N HIS A 61 -11.00 31.71 -9.02
CA HIS A 61 -9.65 31.37 -9.45
C HIS A 61 -8.70 31.58 -8.28
N ARG A 62 -7.88 30.57 -7.96
CA ARG A 62 -6.90 30.63 -6.87
C ARG A 62 -7.48 31.13 -5.53
N GLY A 63 -8.72 30.70 -5.23
CA GLY A 63 -9.45 31.05 -4.00
C GLY A 63 -10.04 32.45 -3.96
N LYS A 64 -9.98 33.21 -5.07
CA LYS A 64 -10.54 34.55 -5.20
C LYS A 64 -11.65 34.56 -6.23
N GLN A 65 -12.68 35.35 -5.99
CA GLN A 65 -13.73 35.55 -6.98
C GLN A 65 -13.22 36.42 -8.13
N VAL A 66 -13.45 35.95 -9.35
CA VAL A 66 -13.09 36.63 -10.61
C VAL A 66 -14.32 37.32 -11.17
N ALA A 67 -14.14 38.54 -11.66
CA ALA A 67 -15.21 39.31 -12.26
C ALA A 67 -15.64 38.71 -13.60
N ILE A 68 -16.94 38.44 -13.74
CA ILE A 68 -17.54 38.05 -15.03
C ILE A 68 -17.77 39.34 -15.85
N LEU A 69 -17.22 39.37 -17.07
CA LEU A 69 -17.33 40.51 -17.99
C LEU A 69 -18.76 40.66 -18.53
N SER A 70 -19.39 39.55 -18.90
CA SER A 70 -20.77 39.53 -19.40
C SER A 70 -21.41 38.16 -19.19
N THR A 71 -22.73 38.16 -19.03
CA THR A 71 -23.59 36.95 -19.09
C THR A 71 -24.65 37.03 -20.19
N SER A 72 -24.56 38.05 -21.06
CA SER A 72 -25.49 38.25 -22.16
C SER A 72 -25.35 37.15 -23.23
N LYS A 73 -26.35 37.01 -24.11
CA LYS A 73 -26.35 36.03 -25.21
C LYS A 73 -26.22 34.57 -24.76
N ASN A 74 -26.66 34.24 -23.55
CA ASN A 74 -26.60 32.89 -22.97
C ASN A 74 -25.17 32.32 -22.93
N GLU A 75 -24.18 33.15 -22.61
CA GLU A 75 -22.78 32.76 -22.45
C GLU A 75 -22.11 33.53 -21.31
N ILE A 76 -21.06 32.97 -20.71
CA ILE A 76 -20.22 33.63 -19.71
C ILE A 76 -18.97 34.14 -20.41
N LEU A 77 -18.72 35.44 -20.34
CA LEU A 77 -17.49 36.07 -20.81
C LEU A 77 -16.61 36.45 -19.61
N PHE A 78 -15.34 36.07 -19.60
CA PHE A 78 -14.41 36.43 -18.53
C PHE A 78 -12.97 36.52 -19.05
N TYR A 79 -12.13 37.23 -18.30
CA TYR A 79 -10.70 37.29 -18.58
C TYR A 79 -9.96 36.23 -17.75
N ALA A 80 -9.02 35.55 -18.38
CA ALA A 80 -8.32 34.42 -17.76
C ALA A 80 -6.81 34.42 -18.05
N VAL A 81 -6.06 33.77 -17.17
CA VAL A 81 -4.61 33.60 -17.23
C VAL A 81 -4.23 32.12 -17.07
N PRO A 82 -3.10 31.67 -17.64
CA PRO A 82 -2.64 30.28 -17.51
C PRO A 82 -1.93 30.04 -16.18
N ASN A 83 -1.58 28.78 -15.92
CA ASN A 83 -0.83 28.43 -14.72
C ASN A 83 0.64 28.87 -14.86
N ASP A 84 0.97 29.94 -14.14
CA ASP A 84 2.30 30.53 -14.11
C ASP A 84 3.28 29.81 -13.19
N GLY A 85 2.86 28.77 -12.46
CA GLY A 85 3.69 28.01 -11.53
C GLY A 85 4.06 28.75 -10.24
N GLN A 86 3.38 29.85 -9.89
CA GLN A 86 3.68 30.61 -8.67
C GLN A 86 3.67 29.72 -7.41
N THR A 87 2.76 28.76 -7.33
CA THR A 87 2.63 27.82 -6.21
C THR A 87 3.80 26.86 -6.09
N ASP A 88 4.51 26.55 -7.19
CA ASP A 88 5.69 25.67 -7.20
C ASP A 88 6.85 26.25 -6.37
N SER A 89 6.84 27.57 -6.10
CA SER A 89 7.83 28.25 -5.22
C SER A 89 7.95 27.62 -3.83
N LEU A 90 6.92 26.92 -3.35
CA LEU A 90 6.92 26.22 -2.06
C LEU A 90 7.92 25.06 -1.99
N PHE A 91 8.34 24.53 -3.14
CA PHE A 91 9.36 23.49 -3.21
C PHE A 91 10.75 24.02 -3.54
N TYR A 92 10.91 25.34 -3.65
CA TYR A 92 12.22 25.97 -3.81
C TYR A 92 12.85 26.30 -2.46
N ARG A 93 14.16 26.10 -2.35
CA ARG A 93 14.94 26.47 -1.15
C ARG A 93 16.15 27.34 -1.52
N PRO A 94 16.18 28.62 -1.07
CA PRO A 94 15.04 29.37 -0.53
C PRO A 94 13.93 29.53 -1.59
N MET A 95 12.70 29.87 -1.17
CA MET A 95 11.58 30.12 -2.11
C MET A 95 11.94 31.19 -3.16
N SER A 96 12.75 32.19 -2.76
CA SER A 96 13.26 33.26 -3.64
C SER A 96 14.21 32.76 -4.74
N SER A 97 14.64 31.50 -4.72
CA SER A 97 15.42 30.92 -5.81
C SER A 97 14.56 30.66 -7.04
N ARG A 98 13.22 30.65 -6.97
CA ARG A 98 12.37 30.63 -8.17
C ARG A 98 12.47 31.97 -8.92
N LYS A 99 13.34 32.04 -9.93
CA LYS A 99 13.59 33.26 -10.72
C LYS A 99 12.81 33.36 -12.03
N ASN A 100 12.36 32.24 -12.60
CA ASN A 100 11.56 32.26 -13.84
C ASN A 100 10.06 32.29 -13.49
N PRO A 101 9.34 33.41 -13.70
CA PRO A 101 7.94 33.53 -13.35
C PRO A 101 6.98 33.02 -14.43
N PHE A 102 7.48 32.54 -15.57
CA PHE A 102 6.69 32.27 -16.77
C PHE A 102 6.43 30.79 -17.03
N PHE A 103 6.65 29.92 -16.04
CA PHE A 103 6.45 28.48 -16.19
C PHE A 103 6.07 27.81 -14.87
N SER A 104 5.29 26.73 -14.97
CA SER A 104 5.07 25.72 -13.93
C SER A 104 5.79 24.43 -14.29
N TYR A 105 6.14 23.61 -13.32
CA TYR A 105 6.69 22.26 -13.55
C TYR A 105 5.65 21.22 -13.95
N TYR A 106 4.43 21.34 -13.44
CA TYR A 106 3.48 20.22 -13.46
C TYR A 106 2.30 20.43 -14.42
N SER A 107 1.84 21.67 -14.59
CA SER A 107 0.62 21.97 -15.34
C SER A 107 0.72 23.32 -16.06
N ASP A 108 0.26 23.39 -17.32
CA ASP A 108 0.08 24.64 -18.06
C ASP A 108 -1.31 25.25 -17.81
N GLN A 109 -2.23 24.45 -17.28
CA GLN A 109 -3.64 24.81 -17.12
C GLN A 109 -3.94 25.41 -15.75
N SER A 110 -4.46 26.63 -15.74
CA SER A 110 -5.16 27.18 -14.58
C SER A 110 -6.61 26.71 -14.56
N ALA A 111 -7.18 26.60 -13.37
CA ALA A 111 -8.55 26.16 -13.16
C ALA A 111 -9.43 27.28 -12.61
N TYR A 112 -10.56 27.49 -13.28
CA TYR A 112 -11.61 28.41 -12.88
C TYR A 112 -12.83 27.61 -12.46
N PHE A 113 -13.39 27.90 -11.29
CA PHE A 113 -14.56 27.21 -10.75
C PHE A 113 -15.79 28.11 -10.82
N LEU A 114 -16.77 27.71 -11.62
CA LEU A 114 -18.07 28.34 -11.71
C LEU A 114 -19.03 27.66 -10.73
N VAL A 115 -19.69 28.45 -9.88
CA VAL A 115 -20.67 27.98 -8.89
C VAL A 115 -21.90 28.89 -8.86
N ASN A 116 -23.03 28.33 -8.45
CA ASN A 116 -24.26 29.10 -8.17
C ASN A 116 -24.22 29.64 -6.73
N GLY A 117 -23.83 30.90 -6.56
CA GLY A 117 -23.71 31.54 -5.24
C GLY A 117 -25.05 31.92 -4.62
N ASP A 118 -25.07 32.13 -3.29
CA ASP A 118 -26.25 32.70 -2.61
C ASP A 118 -26.32 34.22 -2.80
N ALA A 119 -25.14 34.85 -2.92
CA ALA A 119 -24.98 36.25 -3.26
C ALA A 119 -24.74 36.43 -4.76
N ALA A 120 -25.00 37.64 -5.26
CA ALA A 120 -24.64 38.03 -6.61
C ALA A 120 -23.15 37.78 -6.85
N GLY A 121 -22.81 37.27 -8.03
CA GLY A 121 -21.41 37.08 -8.39
C GLY A 121 -20.73 38.39 -8.75
N LEU A 122 -19.40 38.41 -8.62
CA LEU A 122 -18.60 39.56 -9.03
C LEU A 122 -18.78 39.83 -10.52
N ARG A 123 -19.05 41.09 -10.87
CA ARG A 123 -19.17 41.57 -12.26
C ARG A 123 -18.11 42.62 -12.51
N ALA A 124 -17.62 42.67 -13.75
CA ALA A 124 -16.68 43.70 -14.16
C ALA A 124 -17.36 45.06 -14.13
N GLU A 125 -16.71 46.05 -13.52
CA GLU A 125 -17.17 47.44 -13.60
C GLU A 125 -17.07 47.90 -15.05
N THR A 126 -18.06 48.65 -15.52
CA THR A 126 -18.00 49.33 -16.81
C THR A 126 -17.85 50.82 -16.57
N GLN A 127 -16.73 51.38 -17.04
CA GLN A 127 -16.48 52.80 -17.01
C GLN A 127 -16.86 53.43 -18.35
N ASN A 128 -17.70 54.46 -18.29
CA ASN A 128 -18.02 55.32 -19.41
C ASN A 128 -17.71 56.76 -18.98
N VAL A 129 -16.44 57.14 -19.13
CA VAL A 129 -15.97 58.48 -18.74
C VAL A 129 -16.03 59.36 -19.97
N ALA A 130 -16.73 60.50 -19.86
CA ALA A 130 -16.77 61.48 -20.95
C ALA A 130 -15.35 61.92 -21.28
N THR A 131 -15.04 62.04 -22.58
CA THR A 131 -13.76 62.55 -23.04
C THR A 131 -13.54 63.94 -22.46
N ASP A 132 -12.38 64.15 -21.83
CA ASP A 132 -11.92 65.47 -21.38
C ASP A 132 -10.92 66.03 -22.41
N PRO A 133 -11.33 66.99 -23.26
CA PRO A 133 -10.45 67.55 -24.27
C PRO A 133 -9.24 68.29 -23.68
N ALA A 134 -9.34 68.77 -22.44
CA ALA A 134 -8.27 69.51 -21.76
C ALA A 134 -7.21 68.56 -21.14
N ALA A 135 -7.54 67.28 -20.94
CA ALA A 135 -6.58 66.29 -20.47
C ALA A 135 -5.54 65.97 -21.56
N ALA A 136 -4.27 65.96 -21.17
CA ALA A 136 -3.17 65.59 -22.05
C ALA A 136 -3.38 64.15 -22.58
N GLN A 137 -3.39 64.02 -23.90
CA GLN A 137 -3.56 62.74 -24.56
C GLN A 137 -2.21 62.02 -24.67
N LEU A 138 -2.15 60.81 -24.14
CA LEU A 138 -1.00 59.93 -24.29
C LEU A 138 -0.99 59.37 -25.72
N THR A 139 0.19 59.42 -26.33
CA THR A 139 0.45 58.90 -27.68
C THR A 139 1.39 57.70 -27.68
N GLU A 140 2.15 57.51 -26.59
CA GLU A 140 2.99 56.35 -26.30
C GLU A 140 2.60 55.72 -24.95
N ALA A 141 2.85 54.43 -24.83
CA ALA A 141 2.74 53.66 -23.59
C ALA A 141 3.94 52.72 -23.45
N THR A 142 4.05 52.03 -22.33
CA THR A 142 5.10 51.01 -22.14
C THR A 142 4.58 49.65 -22.60
N ALA A 143 5.35 48.91 -23.39
CA ALA A 143 5.07 47.52 -23.75
C ALA A 143 6.21 46.61 -23.31
N VAL A 144 5.93 45.31 -23.24
CA VAL A 144 6.92 44.26 -22.94
C VAL A 144 6.92 43.26 -24.08
N ALA A 145 8.04 43.17 -24.80
CA ALA A 145 8.32 42.05 -25.69
C ALA A 145 8.95 40.93 -24.87
N GLN A 146 8.48 39.70 -25.05
CA GLN A 146 8.87 38.57 -24.21
C GLN A 146 9.23 37.36 -25.07
N ASN A 147 10.30 36.68 -24.67
CA ASN A 147 10.68 35.38 -25.22
C ASN A 147 10.99 34.42 -24.06
N VAL A 148 10.28 33.29 -24.00
CA VAL A 148 10.41 32.27 -22.94
C VAL A 148 10.82 30.96 -23.58
N PHE A 149 11.82 30.30 -23.00
CA PHE A 149 12.35 29.05 -23.50
C PHE A 149 11.95 27.90 -22.58
N LEU A 150 11.26 26.90 -23.14
CA LEU A 150 10.61 25.82 -22.38
C LEU A 150 11.08 24.40 -22.78
N GLN A 151 12.20 24.28 -23.51
CA GLN A 151 12.60 23.04 -24.18
C GLN A 151 13.29 22.04 -23.25
N GLU A 152 14.23 22.48 -22.41
CA GLU A 152 15.07 21.60 -21.58
C GLU A 152 14.97 21.95 -20.10
N TYR A 153 15.27 21.00 -19.22
CA TYR A 153 15.41 21.26 -17.79
C TYR A 153 16.80 21.84 -17.50
N SER A 154 16.87 22.91 -16.69
CA SER A 154 18.12 23.60 -16.39
C SER A 154 19.14 22.70 -15.69
N LEU A 155 18.69 21.82 -14.78
CA LEU A 155 19.54 20.88 -14.05
C LEU A 155 19.57 19.53 -14.77
N SER A 156 20.07 19.53 -16.02
CA SER A 156 20.21 18.36 -16.91
C SER A 156 20.27 17.03 -16.17
N THR A 157 19.45 16.06 -16.58
CA THR A 157 19.41 14.73 -15.97
C THR A 157 20.46 13.77 -16.56
N GLU A 158 21.13 14.20 -17.63
CA GLU A 158 22.04 13.39 -18.47
C GLU A 158 23.51 13.47 -18.04
N TYR A 159 24.20 12.33 -18.04
CA TYR A 159 25.63 12.22 -17.77
C TYR A 159 26.46 12.43 -19.05
N PRO A 160 27.63 13.11 -19.02
CA PRO A 160 28.32 13.71 -17.87
C PRO A 160 27.90 15.17 -17.58
N VAL A 161 26.84 15.67 -18.20
CA VAL A 161 26.48 17.10 -18.23
C VAL A 161 25.40 17.47 -17.21
N ARG A 162 25.42 16.83 -16.04
CA ARG A 162 24.51 17.07 -14.91
C ARG A 162 25.25 17.69 -13.71
N PRO A 163 24.56 18.35 -12.78
CA PRO A 163 25.13 18.73 -11.48
C PRO A 163 25.84 17.56 -10.79
N ASN A 164 26.98 17.83 -10.14
CA ASN A 164 27.70 16.84 -9.33
C ASN A 164 26.92 16.35 -8.10
N PHE A 165 25.88 17.09 -7.71
CA PHE A 165 25.03 16.80 -6.57
C PHE A 165 23.62 17.31 -6.85
N PHE A 166 22.62 16.53 -6.46
CA PHE A 166 21.21 16.92 -6.53
C PHE A 166 20.54 16.87 -5.16
N ASN A 167 19.86 17.96 -4.81
CA ASN A 167 18.79 17.94 -3.82
C ASN A 167 17.45 17.54 -4.48
N SER A 168 16.53 16.97 -3.69
CA SER A 168 15.17 16.71 -4.16
C SER A 168 14.30 17.97 -4.25
N PHE A 169 14.62 19.00 -3.47
CA PHE A 169 13.94 20.30 -3.57
C PHE A 169 14.57 21.15 -4.68
N PHE A 170 13.83 22.12 -5.21
CA PHE A 170 14.34 23.00 -6.26
C PHE A 170 15.29 24.06 -5.70
N GLU A 171 16.39 24.30 -6.40
CA GLU A 171 17.38 25.32 -6.06
C GLU A 171 18.08 25.82 -7.33
N LEU A 172 19.09 26.69 -7.21
CA LEU A 172 19.87 27.19 -8.35
C LEU A 172 19.04 27.86 -9.46
N ALA A 173 17.85 28.36 -9.09
CA ALA A 173 16.83 28.84 -10.02
C ALA A 173 16.36 27.82 -11.04
N ALA A 174 16.37 26.53 -10.67
CA ALA A 174 15.92 25.43 -11.51
C ALA A 174 14.65 25.81 -12.28
N SER A 175 14.66 25.64 -13.59
CA SER A 175 13.54 25.98 -14.45
C SER A 175 13.62 25.27 -15.80
N LYS A 176 12.64 25.52 -16.68
CA LYS A 176 12.81 25.20 -18.10
C LYS A 176 13.63 26.29 -18.81
N THR A 177 14.45 25.86 -19.76
CA THR A 177 15.36 26.72 -20.54
C THR A 177 15.31 26.37 -22.03
N GLY A 178 16.05 27.15 -22.81
CA GLY A 178 16.37 26.85 -24.19
C GLY A 178 17.23 25.60 -24.32
N LYS A 179 17.43 25.17 -25.57
CA LYS A 179 18.40 24.14 -25.90
C LYS A 179 19.77 24.52 -25.38
N VAL A 180 20.51 23.54 -24.88
CA VAL A 180 21.87 23.74 -24.40
C VAL A 180 22.77 24.27 -25.52
N GLN A 181 23.59 25.27 -25.20
CA GLN A 181 24.57 25.89 -26.09
C GLN A 181 25.98 25.56 -25.62
N LEU A 182 26.91 25.32 -26.56
CA LEU A 182 28.31 25.02 -26.25
C LEU A 182 29.13 26.30 -26.03
N GLY A 183 30.20 26.20 -25.26
CA GLY A 183 31.22 27.25 -25.09
C GLY A 183 31.84 27.71 -26.41
N GLN A 184 32.39 28.93 -26.43
CA GLN A 184 32.95 29.63 -27.59
C GLN A 184 32.02 29.93 -28.76
N LYS A 185 30.84 29.28 -28.83
CA LYS A 185 29.85 29.52 -29.88
C LYS A 185 29.06 30.81 -29.59
N GLN A 186 29.02 31.70 -30.57
CA GLN A 186 28.06 32.81 -30.56
C GLN A 186 26.68 32.29 -30.93
N VAL A 187 25.69 32.60 -30.09
CA VAL A 187 24.31 32.13 -30.28
C VAL A 187 23.36 33.32 -30.35
N PRO A 188 22.82 33.64 -31.55
CA PRO A 188 21.90 34.74 -31.73
C PRO A 188 20.46 34.36 -31.36
N TYR A 189 19.74 35.30 -30.77
CA TYR A 189 18.33 35.25 -30.43
C TYR A 189 17.66 36.52 -30.98
N ALA A 190 16.97 36.37 -32.11
CA ALA A 190 16.23 37.47 -32.71
C ALA A 190 15.07 37.92 -31.82
N PHE A 191 14.81 39.22 -31.80
CA PHE A 191 13.65 39.81 -31.17
C PHE A 191 13.03 40.88 -32.05
N THR A 192 11.77 41.21 -31.77
CA THR A 192 11.05 42.30 -32.42
C THR A 192 10.32 43.09 -31.34
N LEU A 193 10.25 44.40 -31.52
CA LEU A 193 9.51 45.34 -30.68
C LEU A 193 8.33 45.89 -31.48
N PRO A 194 7.18 45.18 -31.55
CA PRO A 194 6.06 45.61 -32.34
C PRO A 194 5.57 46.99 -31.90
N GLY A 195 5.26 47.88 -32.85
CA GLY A 195 4.80 49.24 -32.57
C GLY A 195 5.81 50.07 -31.79
N LEU A 196 7.11 49.86 -32.00
CA LEU A 196 8.17 50.66 -31.38
C LEU A 196 7.85 52.16 -31.49
N GLY A 197 7.85 52.84 -30.33
CA GLY A 197 7.45 54.23 -30.22
C GLY A 197 8.39 55.20 -30.91
N LYS A 198 7.91 56.41 -31.19
CA LYS A 198 8.70 57.51 -31.76
C LYS A 198 9.88 57.94 -30.89
N SER A 199 9.79 57.74 -29.58
CA SER A 199 10.91 57.90 -28.66
C SER A 199 12.07 56.92 -28.92
N GLY A 200 11.84 55.91 -29.77
CA GLY A 200 12.82 54.92 -30.20
C GLY A 200 13.01 53.79 -29.18
N ALA A 201 13.92 52.87 -29.50
CA ALA A 201 14.33 51.81 -28.58
C ALA A 201 15.41 52.27 -27.59
N GLU A 202 15.85 53.53 -27.68
CA GLU A 202 16.84 54.09 -26.77
C GLU A 202 16.23 54.13 -25.36
N LYS A 203 16.94 53.55 -24.38
CA LYS A 203 16.47 53.32 -22.99
C LYS A 203 15.44 52.20 -22.82
N ALA A 204 15.13 51.41 -23.86
CA ALA A 204 14.41 50.16 -23.66
C ALA A 204 15.25 49.25 -22.75
N VAL A 205 14.63 48.59 -21.77
CA VAL A 205 15.33 47.77 -20.77
C VAL A 205 15.19 46.31 -21.13
N LEU A 206 16.30 45.64 -21.45
CA LEU A 206 16.35 44.20 -21.61
C LEU A 206 16.66 43.55 -20.25
N LYS A 207 15.81 42.63 -19.80
CA LYS A 207 16.07 41.72 -18.67
C LYS A 207 16.25 40.30 -19.20
N LEU A 208 17.25 39.59 -18.70
CA LEU A 208 17.66 38.26 -19.15
C LEU A 208 17.92 37.34 -17.97
N LEU A 209 17.45 36.09 -18.03
CA LEU A 209 17.85 35.00 -17.15
C LEU A 209 18.62 33.95 -17.96
N VAL A 210 19.86 33.65 -17.55
CA VAL A 210 20.71 32.61 -18.16
C VAL A 210 21.14 31.58 -17.12
N HIS A 211 21.11 30.32 -17.50
CA HIS A 211 21.65 29.21 -16.72
C HIS A 211 23.01 28.76 -17.25
N GLY A 212 23.92 28.47 -16.32
CA GLY A 212 24.99 27.52 -16.61
C GLY A 212 24.43 26.10 -16.74
N ARG A 213 25.08 25.28 -17.55
CA ARG A 213 24.64 23.91 -17.88
C ARG A 213 25.80 22.90 -17.77
N SER A 214 26.77 23.19 -16.90
CA SER A 214 27.95 22.35 -16.61
C SER A 214 28.55 22.73 -15.24
N ASN A 215 29.47 21.96 -14.68
CA ASN A 215 29.96 22.18 -13.29
C ASN A 215 31.06 23.26 -13.14
N ASN A 216 31.61 23.79 -14.24
CA ASN A 216 32.67 24.81 -14.22
C ASN A 216 32.15 26.21 -13.89
N SER A 217 33.06 27.16 -13.67
CA SER A 217 32.75 28.60 -13.73
C SER A 217 32.97 29.11 -15.14
N ARG A 218 32.17 30.09 -15.58
CA ARG A 218 32.29 30.70 -16.92
C ARG A 218 31.90 32.18 -16.90
N ASN A 219 32.29 32.88 -17.94
CA ASN A 219 31.89 34.24 -18.23
C ASN A 219 31.10 34.23 -19.54
N ILE A 220 29.87 34.76 -19.51
CA ILE A 220 28.97 34.82 -20.66
C ILE A 220 28.93 36.27 -21.15
N GLU A 221 29.54 36.51 -22.29
CA GLU A 221 29.45 37.78 -23.01
C GLU A 221 28.05 37.95 -23.60
N ILE A 222 27.48 39.13 -23.39
CA ILE A 222 26.15 39.51 -23.86
C ILE A 222 26.32 40.62 -24.89
N TYR A 223 25.92 40.33 -26.12
CA TYR A 223 25.95 41.26 -27.24
C TYR A 223 24.53 41.62 -27.68
N VAL A 224 24.34 42.85 -28.14
CA VAL A 224 23.09 43.27 -28.80
C VAL A 224 23.42 44.09 -30.04
N GLY A 225 22.60 43.96 -31.09
CA GLY A 225 22.71 44.76 -32.31
C GLY A 225 21.45 44.68 -33.16
N LYS A 226 21.31 45.61 -34.12
CA LYS A 226 20.29 45.58 -35.18
C LYS A 226 20.27 44.25 -35.93
N ASN A 227 21.46 43.68 -36.16
CA ASN A 227 21.69 42.41 -36.82
C ASN A 227 23.05 41.83 -36.35
N ASP A 228 23.40 40.65 -36.85
CA ASP A 228 24.64 39.95 -36.47
C ASP A 228 25.93 40.70 -36.85
N GLN A 229 25.86 41.68 -37.76
CA GLN A 229 27.01 42.48 -38.19
C GLN A 229 27.23 43.72 -37.30
N SER A 230 26.25 44.10 -36.48
CA SER A 230 26.26 45.33 -35.67
C SER A 230 26.27 45.05 -34.17
N LEU A 231 26.81 43.91 -33.75
CA LEU A 231 26.82 43.48 -32.36
C LEU A 231 27.76 44.33 -31.51
N ARG A 232 27.23 44.90 -30.43
CA ARG A 232 27.99 45.60 -29.38
C ARG A 232 28.02 44.75 -28.12
N LEU A 233 29.21 44.54 -27.56
CA LEU A 233 29.33 43.93 -26.23
C LEU A 233 28.69 44.88 -25.19
N VAL A 234 27.70 44.37 -24.49
CA VAL A 234 26.97 45.11 -23.46
C VAL A 234 27.64 44.91 -22.11
N GLN A 235 27.87 43.65 -21.75
CA GLN A 235 28.44 43.24 -20.47
C GLN A 235 28.92 41.79 -20.54
N THR A 236 29.68 41.39 -19.53
CA THR A 236 30.10 40.01 -19.32
C THR A 236 29.52 39.52 -17.99
N LEU A 237 28.73 38.46 -18.04
CA LEU A 237 28.03 37.89 -16.90
C LEU A 237 28.79 36.68 -16.33
N SER A 238 29.27 36.78 -15.10
CA SER A 238 29.84 35.62 -14.40
C SER A 238 28.75 34.62 -13.99
N ASN A 239 29.00 33.34 -14.26
CA ASN A 239 28.10 32.24 -13.95
C ASN A 239 28.90 31.04 -13.42
N SER A 240 28.40 30.38 -12.38
CA SER A 240 29.06 29.23 -11.77
C SER A 240 28.12 28.04 -11.67
N GLY A 241 28.63 26.87 -12.05
CA GLY A 241 27.87 25.62 -12.06
C GLY A 241 26.59 25.73 -12.89
N PHE A 242 25.47 25.34 -12.28
CA PHE A 242 24.15 25.34 -12.92
C PHE A 242 23.25 26.52 -12.51
N ALA A 243 23.80 27.50 -11.78
CA ALA A 243 23.03 28.61 -11.25
C ALA A 243 22.36 29.44 -12.36
N GLY A 244 21.09 29.79 -12.16
CA GLY A 244 20.42 30.82 -12.94
C GLY A 244 20.80 32.22 -12.45
N VAL A 245 21.36 33.03 -13.34
CA VAL A 245 21.79 34.40 -13.07
C VAL A 245 20.95 35.37 -13.92
N GLU A 246 20.37 36.38 -13.27
CA GLU A 246 19.63 37.44 -13.93
C GLU A 246 20.53 38.65 -14.17
N THR A 247 20.28 39.36 -15.26
CA THR A 247 20.89 40.67 -15.52
C THR A 247 19.92 41.56 -16.31
N SER A 248 20.13 42.88 -16.23
CA SER A 248 19.35 43.86 -16.98
C SER A 248 20.20 45.03 -17.43
N PHE A 249 19.88 45.60 -18.60
CA PHE A 249 20.57 46.76 -19.16
C PHE A 249 19.69 47.53 -20.14
N GLU A 250 20.05 48.80 -20.36
CA GLU A 250 19.40 49.65 -21.36
C GLU A 250 19.98 49.40 -22.77
N LEU A 251 19.08 49.37 -23.76
CA LEU A 251 19.42 49.40 -25.18
C LEU A 251 19.85 50.81 -25.60
N LYS A 252 20.83 50.89 -26.48
CA LYS A 252 21.39 52.14 -27.02
C LYS A 252 20.94 52.38 -28.45
N ALA A 253 21.08 53.61 -28.91
CA ALA A 253 20.96 53.93 -30.33
C ALA A 253 21.90 53.03 -31.15
N GLY A 254 21.36 52.33 -32.14
CA GLY A 254 22.13 51.35 -32.94
C GLY A 254 21.87 49.88 -32.57
N ASP A 255 21.31 49.58 -31.40
CA ASP A 255 21.04 48.20 -30.96
C ASP A 255 19.75 47.61 -31.59
N VAL A 256 18.84 48.44 -32.08
CA VAL A 256 17.56 48.03 -32.69
C VAL A 256 17.36 48.76 -34.02
N GLY A 257 16.82 48.04 -35.01
CA GLY A 257 16.49 48.56 -36.33
C GLY A 257 15.33 49.54 -36.29
N THR A 258 15.20 50.38 -37.32
CA THR A 258 14.03 51.24 -37.47
C THR A 258 12.74 50.45 -37.70
N ASP A 259 12.85 49.18 -38.10
CA ASP A 259 11.75 48.21 -38.19
C ASP A 259 11.43 47.53 -36.85
N GLY A 260 12.08 47.95 -35.76
CA GLY A 260 11.89 47.38 -34.42
C GLY A 260 12.53 46.02 -34.22
N LYS A 261 13.37 45.54 -35.15
CA LYS A 261 14.06 44.24 -35.01
C LYS A 261 15.45 44.39 -34.41
N GLY A 262 15.88 43.38 -33.67
CA GLY A 262 17.24 43.28 -33.16
C GLY A 262 17.62 41.85 -32.84
N VAL A 263 18.87 41.67 -32.44
CA VAL A 263 19.43 40.37 -32.07
C VAL A 263 20.15 40.50 -30.74
N LEU A 264 19.80 39.61 -29.80
CA LEU A 264 20.56 39.34 -28.58
C LEU A 264 21.49 38.15 -28.86
N THR A 265 22.80 38.32 -28.73
CA THR A 265 23.77 37.24 -28.92
C THR A 265 24.48 36.92 -27.62
N LEU A 266 24.50 35.64 -27.27
CA LEU A 266 25.18 35.14 -26.07
C LEU A 266 26.38 34.30 -26.47
N LYS A 267 27.51 34.48 -25.77
CA LYS A 267 28.72 33.66 -25.97
C LYS A 267 29.38 33.38 -24.64
N SER A 268 29.59 32.11 -24.29
CA SER A 268 30.53 31.79 -23.21
C SER A 268 31.97 31.83 -23.72
N VAL A 269 32.85 32.52 -22.99
CA VAL A 269 34.29 32.61 -23.31
C VAL A 269 35.14 31.52 -22.65
N SER A 270 34.53 30.54 -21.99
CA SER A 270 35.26 29.37 -21.48
C SER A 270 35.76 28.48 -22.62
N SER A 271 37.01 28.03 -22.56
CA SER A 271 37.59 27.05 -23.50
C SER A 271 37.39 25.59 -23.07
N ASP A 272 36.75 25.35 -21.92
CA ASP A 272 36.40 24.00 -21.45
C ASP A 272 35.44 23.32 -22.44
N ALA A 273 35.79 22.13 -22.89
CA ALA A 273 35.00 21.34 -23.85
C ALA A 273 33.62 20.93 -23.32
N LEU A 274 33.45 20.89 -22.00
CA LEU A 274 32.17 20.61 -21.34
C LEU A 274 31.37 21.88 -21.05
N ASP A 275 31.88 23.06 -21.37
CA ASP A 275 31.22 24.32 -21.09
C ASP A 275 29.91 24.46 -21.86
N ARG A 276 28.84 24.75 -21.11
CA ARG A 276 27.48 24.77 -21.65
C ARG A 276 26.63 25.84 -21.01
N PHE A 277 25.72 26.49 -21.72
CA PHE A 277 24.78 27.43 -21.11
C PHE A 277 23.46 27.48 -21.88
N SER A 278 22.43 28.09 -21.30
CA SER A 278 21.16 28.30 -22.01
C SER A 278 20.35 29.43 -21.38
N PRO A 279 19.69 30.30 -22.18
CA PRO A 279 18.75 31.29 -21.64
C PRO A 279 17.46 30.61 -21.18
N ALA A 280 16.84 31.12 -20.12
CA ALA A 280 15.50 30.73 -19.67
C ALA A 280 14.43 31.67 -20.24
N TYR A 281 14.67 32.97 -20.20
CA TYR A 281 13.83 33.98 -20.83
C TYR A 281 14.60 35.27 -21.04
N PHE A 282 14.10 36.12 -21.95
CA PHE A 282 14.39 37.56 -21.91
C PHE A 282 13.11 38.37 -22.15
N THR A 283 13.07 39.56 -21.55
CA THR A 283 12.01 40.54 -21.75
C THR A 283 12.63 41.88 -22.12
N ILE A 284 11.99 42.63 -23.00
CA ILE A 284 12.39 43.99 -23.37
C ILE A 284 11.21 44.91 -23.06
N THR A 285 11.39 45.80 -22.10
CA THR A 285 10.43 46.85 -21.76
C THR A 285 10.75 48.09 -22.58
N TYR A 286 9.83 48.55 -23.42
CA TYR A 286 10.08 49.62 -24.39
C TYR A 286 8.89 50.57 -24.53
N ALA A 287 9.14 51.78 -25.02
CA ALA A 287 8.09 52.70 -25.40
C ALA A 287 7.44 52.24 -26.71
N ARG A 288 6.12 52.19 -26.72
CA ARG A 288 5.29 51.72 -27.83
C ARG A 288 4.31 52.82 -28.22
N ASP A 289 4.22 53.08 -29.52
CA ASP A 289 3.15 53.89 -30.09
C ASP A 289 1.80 53.22 -29.83
N LEU A 290 0.78 54.02 -29.50
CA LEU A 290 -0.60 53.56 -29.36
C LEU A 290 -1.24 53.36 -30.74
N ASP A 291 -0.71 52.39 -31.46
CA ASP A 291 -1.21 51.90 -32.74
C ASP A 291 -1.23 50.37 -32.70
N MET A 292 -2.38 49.78 -33.04
CA MET A 292 -2.50 48.32 -33.12
C MET A 292 -1.82 47.76 -34.37
N ALA A 293 -1.59 48.57 -35.41
CA ALA A 293 -0.93 48.18 -36.65
C ALA A 293 -1.54 46.89 -37.26
N GLY A 294 -2.86 46.73 -37.17
CA GLY A 294 -3.59 45.55 -37.65
C GLY A 294 -3.53 44.32 -36.74
N LEU A 295 -2.86 44.39 -35.58
CA LEU A 295 -2.91 43.33 -34.57
C LEU A 295 -4.32 43.24 -33.97
N LYS A 296 -4.77 42.02 -33.69
CA LYS A 296 -6.07 41.78 -33.06
C LYS A 296 -6.08 42.03 -31.56
N THR A 297 -4.92 41.86 -30.93
CA THR A 297 -4.73 41.94 -29.49
C THR A 297 -3.41 42.64 -29.19
N ILE A 298 -3.44 43.63 -28.29
CA ILE A 298 -2.26 44.25 -27.72
C ILE A 298 -2.43 44.44 -26.21
N THR A 299 -1.33 44.39 -25.47
CA THR A 299 -1.27 44.73 -24.05
C THR A 299 -0.18 45.77 -23.84
N PHE A 300 -0.49 46.80 -23.06
CA PHE A 300 0.47 47.85 -22.73
C PHE A 300 0.18 48.44 -21.35
N THR A 301 1.18 49.08 -20.77
CA THR A 301 1.14 49.72 -19.48
C THR A 301 1.14 51.24 -19.66
N VAL A 302 0.14 51.90 -19.11
CA VAL A 302 0.04 53.34 -18.99
C VAL A 302 0.82 53.78 -17.74
N PRO A 303 1.77 54.72 -17.87
CA PRO A 303 2.67 55.12 -16.77
C PRO A 303 1.89 55.76 -15.62
N ALA A 304 2.41 55.63 -14.39
CA ALA A 304 1.81 56.22 -13.19
C ALA A 304 1.66 57.75 -13.33
N THR A 305 0.54 58.31 -12.85
CA THR A 305 0.28 59.76 -12.86
C THR A 305 -0.45 60.19 -11.59
N SER A 306 -0.32 61.46 -11.22
CA SER A 306 -1.08 62.07 -10.13
C SER A 306 -2.55 62.36 -10.52
N SER A 307 -2.87 62.36 -11.82
CA SER A 307 -4.24 62.52 -12.31
C SER A 307 -5.14 61.33 -11.93
N LYS A 308 -6.43 61.61 -11.73
CA LYS A 308 -7.48 60.59 -11.51
C LYS A 308 -7.94 59.95 -12.82
N THR A 309 -7.63 60.57 -13.95
CA THR A 309 -7.98 60.10 -15.29
C THR A 309 -6.76 59.98 -16.18
N SER A 310 -6.87 59.18 -17.24
CA SER A 310 -5.92 59.19 -18.35
C SER A 310 -6.68 59.16 -19.67
N ARG A 311 -6.10 59.82 -20.68
CA ARG A 311 -6.66 59.92 -22.03
C ARG A 311 -5.65 59.30 -23.00
N ILE A 312 -6.09 58.34 -23.80
CA ILE A 312 -5.26 57.64 -24.79
C ILE A 312 -5.87 57.76 -26.19
N SER A 313 -5.03 57.73 -27.23
CA SER A 313 -5.47 57.61 -28.61
C SER A 313 -4.91 56.34 -29.22
N LEU A 314 -5.76 55.34 -29.43
CA LEU A 314 -5.37 54.09 -30.07
C LEU A 314 -5.79 54.07 -31.54
N LYS A 315 -4.80 53.93 -32.44
CA LYS A 315 -5.01 53.89 -33.89
C LYS A 315 -5.11 52.47 -34.43
N ASN A 316 -5.78 52.34 -35.58
CA ASN A 316 -5.91 51.10 -36.37
C ASN A 316 -6.40 49.88 -35.57
N GLY A 317 -7.24 50.10 -34.55
CA GLY A 317 -7.85 49.01 -33.79
C GLY A 317 -8.93 48.30 -34.61
N PRO A 318 -9.07 46.97 -34.49
CA PRO A 318 -10.11 46.24 -35.19
C PRO A 318 -11.51 46.66 -34.71
N ALA A 319 -12.48 46.64 -35.62
CA ALA A 319 -13.87 46.93 -35.27
C ALA A 319 -14.37 45.98 -34.17
N GLY A 320 -15.02 46.54 -33.15
CA GLY A 320 -15.53 45.76 -32.01
C GLY A 320 -14.50 45.33 -30.98
N ALA A 321 -13.26 45.82 -31.05
CA ALA A 321 -12.27 45.57 -29.99
C ALA A 321 -12.76 46.11 -28.64
N GLN A 322 -12.56 45.32 -27.60
CA GLN A 322 -12.81 45.69 -26.21
C GLN A 322 -11.52 46.19 -25.56
N VAL A 323 -11.66 47.17 -24.66
CA VAL A 323 -10.58 47.65 -23.81
C VAL A 323 -10.86 47.25 -22.38
N LEU A 324 -9.92 46.54 -21.77
CA LEU A 324 -9.97 46.16 -20.37
C LEU A 324 -8.79 46.77 -19.62
N ASP A 325 -9.03 47.38 -18.47
CA ASP A 325 -7.99 47.56 -17.45
C ASP A 325 -7.82 46.23 -16.71
N ILE A 326 -6.69 45.57 -16.93
CA ILE A 326 -6.27 44.29 -16.34
C ILE A 326 -5.18 44.48 -15.27
N THR A 327 -5.06 45.67 -14.68
CA THR A 327 -4.12 45.93 -13.57
C THR A 327 -4.37 44.98 -12.41
N ASN A 328 -5.64 44.63 -12.17
CA ASN A 328 -6.03 43.50 -11.33
C ASN A 328 -6.70 42.44 -12.22
N GLU A 329 -5.99 41.35 -12.47
CA GLU A 329 -6.44 40.28 -13.38
C GLU A 329 -7.70 39.56 -12.88
N ASP A 330 -7.95 39.52 -11.57
CA ASP A 330 -9.18 38.95 -11.00
C ASP A 330 -10.37 39.93 -11.08
N ARG A 331 -10.10 41.23 -11.28
CA ARG A 331 -11.11 42.30 -11.33
C ARG A 331 -10.88 43.25 -12.52
N PRO A 332 -10.97 42.74 -13.76
CA PRO A 332 -10.87 43.59 -14.94
C PRO A 332 -11.99 44.64 -14.95
N VAL A 333 -11.67 45.83 -15.47
CA VAL A 333 -12.64 46.92 -15.68
C VAL A 333 -12.82 47.13 -17.17
N ILE A 334 -14.08 47.17 -17.63
CA ILE A 334 -14.42 47.42 -19.04
C ILE A 334 -14.38 48.93 -19.27
N LEU A 335 -13.51 49.38 -20.17
CA LEU A 335 -13.41 50.78 -20.56
C LEU A 335 -14.22 51.01 -21.84
N SER A 336 -15.35 51.69 -21.71
CA SER A 336 -16.24 52.03 -22.82
C SER A 336 -15.90 53.40 -23.36
N GLY A 337 -15.79 53.52 -24.68
CA GLY A 337 -15.53 54.80 -25.36
C GLY A 337 -14.96 54.59 -26.75
N ASN A 338 -14.60 55.69 -27.40
CA ASN A 338 -13.97 55.64 -28.70
C ASN A 338 -12.47 55.33 -28.55
N LEU A 339 -11.97 54.27 -29.18
CA LEU A 339 -10.55 53.88 -29.13
C LEU A 339 -9.61 55.00 -29.58
N SER A 340 -10.02 55.82 -30.56
CA SER A 340 -9.18 56.92 -31.03
C SER A 340 -9.11 58.09 -30.04
N ASP A 341 -9.97 58.11 -29.02
CA ASP A 341 -10.02 59.14 -27.99
C ASP A 341 -10.68 58.65 -26.69
N LEU A 342 -10.00 57.74 -25.99
CA LEU A 342 -10.54 57.06 -24.81
C LEU A 342 -10.03 57.73 -23.53
N THR A 343 -10.96 58.21 -22.70
CA THR A 343 -10.68 58.65 -21.32
C THR A 343 -11.16 57.60 -20.34
N PHE A 344 -10.38 57.31 -19.30
CA PHE A 344 -10.74 56.35 -18.25
C PHE A 344 -10.23 56.77 -16.87
N ASN A 345 -10.88 56.28 -15.81
CA ASN A 345 -10.45 56.51 -14.43
C ASN A 345 -9.34 55.54 -14.06
N ARG A 346 -8.45 55.96 -13.17
CA ARG A 346 -7.33 55.13 -12.69
C ARG A 346 -6.99 55.45 -11.25
N GLN A 347 -6.23 54.54 -10.62
CA GLN A 347 -5.66 54.82 -9.31
C GLN A 347 -4.46 55.78 -9.42
N THR A 348 -4.54 56.90 -8.68
CA THR A 348 -3.48 57.89 -8.58
C THR A 348 -2.16 57.26 -8.12
N GLY A 349 -1.05 57.60 -8.78
CA GLY A 349 0.30 57.14 -8.43
C GLY A 349 0.59 55.67 -8.79
N LYS A 350 -0.34 54.96 -9.44
CA LYS A 350 -0.16 53.57 -9.90
C LYS A 350 -0.20 53.49 -11.41
N VAL A 351 0.53 52.55 -12.00
CA VAL A 351 0.41 52.21 -13.43
C VAL A 351 -0.96 51.60 -13.73
N ALA A 352 -1.40 51.62 -14.99
CA ALA A 352 -2.57 50.86 -15.46
C ALA A 352 -2.16 49.92 -16.59
N ASN A 353 -2.47 48.63 -16.49
CA ASN A 353 -2.22 47.64 -17.54
C ASN A 353 -3.47 47.47 -18.37
N LEU A 354 -3.43 47.85 -19.66
CA LEU A 354 -4.57 47.76 -20.55
C LEU A 354 -4.39 46.62 -21.54
N LEU A 355 -5.46 45.85 -21.73
CA LEU A 355 -5.65 44.89 -22.80
C LEU A 355 -6.62 45.48 -23.82
N VAL A 356 -6.23 45.55 -25.08
CA VAL A 356 -7.12 45.87 -26.19
C VAL A 356 -7.21 44.64 -27.09
N THR A 357 -8.40 44.08 -27.25
CA THR A 357 -8.56 42.82 -27.99
C THR A 357 -9.90 42.72 -28.71
N ALA A 358 -9.86 42.18 -29.93
CA ALA A 358 -11.05 41.66 -30.62
C ALA A 358 -11.08 40.12 -30.63
N ASP A 359 -10.11 39.46 -30.00
CA ASP A 359 -10.04 38.01 -29.89
C ASP A 359 -10.78 37.54 -28.63
N VAL A 360 -11.78 36.69 -28.85
CA VAL A 360 -12.50 35.98 -27.78
C VAL A 360 -12.45 34.50 -28.09
N ALA A 361 -11.84 33.72 -27.22
CA ALA A 361 -11.70 32.27 -27.38
C ALA A 361 -12.91 31.54 -26.79
N THR A 362 -13.50 30.60 -27.52
CA THR A 362 -14.49 29.68 -26.95
C THR A 362 -13.77 28.57 -26.17
N VAL A 363 -14.17 28.33 -24.93
CA VAL A 363 -13.64 27.19 -24.16
C VAL A 363 -14.12 25.88 -24.80
N ALA A 364 -13.19 24.98 -25.10
CA ALA A 364 -13.51 23.66 -25.64
C ALA A 364 -14.27 22.81 -24.60
N ALA A 365 -15.25 22.02 -25.03
CA ALA A 365 -16.05 21.18 -24.14
C ALA A 365 -15.20 20.21 -23.29
N ALA A 366 -14.09 19.70 -23.83
CA ALA A 366 -13.17 18.83 -23.10
C ALA A 366 -12.48 19.51 -21.89
N ASN A 367 -12.47 20.85 -21.85
CA ASN A 367 -11.92 21.65 -20.75
C ASN A 367 -12.99 22.09 -19.74
N ILE A 368 -14.23 21.63 -19.90
CA ILE A 368 -15.36 21.93 -19.01
C ILE A 368 -15.76 20.63 -18.32
N THR A 369 -15.62 20.58 -17.00
CA THR A 369 -15.95 19.40 -16.20
C THR A 369 -16.81 19.82 -15.00
N SER A 370 -17.77 19.01 -14.59
CA SER A 370 -18.55 19.26 -13.36
C SER A 370 -18.11 18.34 -12.22
N GLY A 371 -18.34 18.81 -11.00
CA GLY A 371 -18.19 17.98 -9.80
C GLY A 371 -18.89 18.60 -8.60
N LYS A 372 -18.71 17.97 -7.45
CA LYS A 372 -19.08 18.49 -6.14
C LYS A 372 -17.88 18.34 -5.23
N PHE A 373 -17.59 19.36 -4.43
CA PHE A 373 -16.54 19.25 -3.43
C PHE A 373 -16.99 18.31 -2.31
N THR A 374 -16.13 17.38 -1.93
CA THR A 374 -16.34 16.50 -0.79
C THR A 374 -15.44 16.92 0.35
N LYS A 375 -16.02 17.25 1.51
CA LYS A 375 -15.23 17.58 2.70
C LYS A 375 -14.65 16.27 3.26
N PRO A 376 -13.32 16.11 3.32
CA PRO A 376 -12.72 14.90 3.86
C PRO A 376 -12.90 14.84 5.38
N ASP A 377 -13.32 13.69 5.93
CA ASP A 377 -13.47 13.49 7.38
C ASP A 377 -12.12 13.16 8.04
N LEU A 378 -11.26 14.17 8.11
CA LEU A 378 -9.90 14.03 8.64
C LEU A 378 -9.85 14.00 10.16
N ALA A 379 -10.89 14.49 10.85
CA ALA A 379 -10.94 14.45 12.31
C ALA A 379 -11.05 13.02 12.83
N ASN A 380 -11.78 12.17 12.09
CA ASN A 380 -11.99 10.78 12.46
C ASN A 380 -11.05 9.79 11.75
N ALA A 381 -10.24 10.21 10.77
CA ALA A 381 -9.31 9.33 10.08
C ALA A 381 -7.92 9.28 10.74
N ASP A 382 -7.35 8.08 10.87
CA ASP A 382 -5.96 7.84 11.31
C ASP A 382 -5.11 7.11 10.24
N TYR A 383 -5.74 6.65 9.16
CA TYR A 383 -5.06 6.06 8.00
C TYR A 383 -5.61 6.65 6.70
N VAL A 384 -4.82 7.51 6.04
CA VAL A 384 -5.25 8.22 4.84
C VAL A 384 -4.56 7.63 3.62
N ILE A 385 -5.35 7.28 2.60
CA ILE A 385 -4.88 6.81 1.30
C ILE A 385 -5.12 7.90 0.26
N ILE A 386 -4.06 8.31 -0.46
CA ILE A 386 -4.18 9.17 -1.63
C ILE A 386 -3.95 8.34 -2.88
N THR A 387 -4.89 8.39 -3.83
CA THR A 387 -4.81 7.62 -5.07
C THR A 387 -5.37 8.36 -6.28
N SER A 388 -5.15 7.84 -7.48
CA SER A 388 -5.73 8.33 -8.74
C SER A 388 -7.04 7.60 -9.08
N GLU A 389 -7.90 8.19 -9.93
CA GLU A 389 -9.23 7.64 -10.20
C GLU A 389 -9.19 6.21 -10.77
N ASN A 390 -8.21 5.91 -11.61
CA ASN A 390 -8.03 4.59 -12.21
C ASN A 390 -7.65 3.49 -11.20
N LEU A 391 -7.23 3.86 -9.99
CA LEU A 391 -6.79 2.94 -8.92
C LEU A 391 -7.73 2.93 -7.70
N LEU A 392 -8.86 3.64 -7.77
CA LEU A 392 -9.80 3.77 -6.66
C LEU A 392 -10.36 2.43 -6.18
N GLU A 393 -10.57 1.47 -7.09
CA GLU A 393 -11.10 0.15 -6.74
C GLU A 393 -10.14 -0.60 -5.81
N GLY A 394 -8.88 -0.74 -6.22
CA GLY A 394 -7.84 -1.39 -5.42
C GLY A 394 -7.54 -0.63 -4.13
N ALA A 395 -7.53 0.70 -4.16
CA ALA A 395 -7.32 1.52 -2.97
C ALA A 395 -8.43 1.33 -1.93
N LYS A 396 -9.70 1.19 -2.36
CA LYS A 396 -10.82 0.87 -1.46
C LYS A 396 -10.69 -0.51 -0.85
N LEU A 397 -10.33 -1.54 -1.64
CA LEU A 397 -10.07 -2.88 -1.10
C LEU A 397 -8.93 -2.88 -0.06
N TYR A 398 -7.91 -2.05 -0.28
CA TYR A 398 -6.82 -1.87 0.67
C TYR A 398 -7.28 -1.19 1.97
N ALA A 399 -8.07 -0.12 1.84
CA ALA A 399 -8.69 0.57 2.97
C ALA A 399 -9.59 -0.36 3.78
N ASP A 400 -10.46 -1.14 3.13
CA ASP A 400 -11.37 -2.08 3.80
C ASP A 400 -10.60 -3.10 4.65
N TYR A 401 -9.45 -3.58 4.14
CA TYR A 401 -8.59 -4.44 4.93
C TYR A 401 -7.99 -3.72 6.14
N ARG A 402 -7.42 -2.52 5.96
CA ARG A 402 -6.85 -1.74 7.07
C ARG A 402 -7.90 -1.37 8.14
N ALA A 403 -9.15 -1.19 7.73
CA ALA A 403 -10.28 -0.95 8.64
C ALA A 403 -10.73 -2.22 9.39
N SER A 404 -10.47 -3.41 8.85
CA SER A 404 -10.80 -4.67 9.51
C SER A 404 -9.94 -4.91 10.75
N ALA A 405 -10.43 -5.73 11.68
CA ALA A 405 -9.66 -6.13 12.86
C ALA A 405 -8.32 -6.80 12.49
N ALA A 406 -8.31 -7.59 11.41
CA ALA A 406 -7.09 -8.25 10.91
C ALA A 406 -6.06 -7.26 10.34
N GLY A 407 -6.51 -6.16 9.73
CA GLY A 407 -5.63 -5.13 9.17
C GLY A 407 -5.30 -3.98 10.13
N GLY A 408 -5.68 -4.08 11.40
CA GLY A 408 -5.31 -3.15 12.47
C GLY A 408 -6.44 -2.24 12.99
N GLY A 409 -7.64 -2.32 12.44
CA GLY A 409 -8.81 -1.56 12.93
C GLY A 409 -8.70 -0.05 12.72
N TYR A 410 -7.96 0.39 11.68
CA TYR A 410 -7.76 1.80 11.37
C TYR A 410 -9.06 2.48 10.92
N LYS A 411 -9.18 3.78 11.19
CA LYS A 411 -10.21 4.63 10.59
C LYS A 411 -9.68 5.18 9.28
N THR A 412 -10.04 4.49 8.20
CA THR A 412 -9.47 4.74 6.88
C THR A 412 -10.22 5.82 6.11
N LEU A 413 -9.49 6.66 5.38
CA LEU A 413 -10.04 7.61 4.41
C LEU A 413 -9.31 7.50 3.07
N VAL A 414 -10.05 7.23 2.00
CA VAL A 414 -9.52 7.25 0.63
C VAL A 414 -9.87 8.58 -0.03
N VAL A 415 -8.86 9.28 -0.57
CA VAL A 415 -9.02 10.58 -1.23
C VAL A 415 -8.43 10.53 -2.63
N SER A 416 -9.19 11.00 -3.63
CA SER A 416 -8.65 11.16 -4.98
C SER A 416 -7.67 12.33 -5.05
N ILE A 417 -6.58 12.14 -5.79
CA ILE A 417 -5.61 13.20 -6.06
C ILE A 417 -6.23 14.40 -6.80
N LYS A 418 -7.24 14.21 -7.67
CA LYS A 418 -7.91 15.36 -8.33
C LYS A 418 -8.72 16.18 -7.34
N ASP A 419 -9.35 15.55 -6.35
CA ASP A 419 -10.04 16.28 -5.28
C ASP A 419 -9.06 17.09 -4.44
N ILE A 420 -7.86 16.54 -4.20
CA ILE A 420 -6.78 17.27 -3.53
C ILE A 420 -6.33 18.48 -4.36
N TYR A 421 -6.14 18.34 -5.68
CA TYR A 421 -5.81 19.49 -6.52
C TYR A 421 -6.91 20.54 -6.46
N ASN A 422 -8.17 20.14 -6.67
CA ASN A 422 -9.32 21.04 -6.68
C ASN A 422 -9.46 21.81 -5.36
N GLN A 423 -9.23 21.16 -4.22
CA GLN A 423 -9.45 21.77 -2.91
C GLN A 423 -8.21 22.49 -2.34
N PHE A 424 -7.01 21.94 -2.53
CA PHE A 424 -5.80 22.38 -1.83
C PHE A 424 -4.75 23.00 -2.77
N ASN A 425 -4.94 22.93 -4.09
CA ASN A 425 -4.15 23.68 -5.06
C ASN A 425 -5.01 24.35 -6.14
N TYR A 426 -6.24 24.75 -5.77
CA TYR A 426 -7.13 25.54 -6.62
C TYR A 426 -7.38 24.93 -8.01
N GLY A 427 -7.38 23.60 -8.10
CA GLY A 427 -7.60 22.85 -9.33
C GLY A 427 -6.38 22.66 -10.22
N GLU A 428 -5.23 23.25 -9.89
CA GLU A 428 -3.98 23.12 -10.65
C GLU A 428 -3.22 21.84 -10.21
N PRO A 429 -2.97 20.87 -11.11
CA PRO A 429 -2.19 19.67 -10.78
C PRO A 429 -0.77 20.00 -10.33
N SER A 430 -0.40 19.60 -9.11
CA SER A 430 0.96 19.74 -8.56
C SER A 430 1.06 19.03 -7.20
N PRO A 431 2.24 18.51 -6.80
CA PRO A 431 2.48 18.00 -5.45
C PRO A 431 2.22 19.03 -4.34
N VAL A 432 2.12 20.34 -4.66
CA VAL A 432 1.72 21.39 -3.70
C VAL A 432 0.37 21.06 -3.06
N GLY A 433 -0.56 20.48 -3.83
CA GLY A 433 -1.88 20.09 -3.33
C GLY A 433 -1.79 19.08 -2.20
N ILE A 434 -0.95 18.04 -2.35
CA ILE A 434 -0.73 17.03 -1.31
C ILE A 434 -0.13 17.68 -0.06
N ARG A 435 0.92 18.51 -0.23
CA ARG A 435 1.57 19.19 0.90
C ARG A 435 0.60 20.04 1.70
N ARG A 436 -0.24 20.84 1.04
CA ARG A 436 -1.26 21.68 1.70
C ARG A 436 -2.40 20.86 2.29
N PHE A 437 -2.78 19.74 1.66
CA PHE A 437 -3.74 18.80 2.22
C PHE A 437 -3.23 18.18 3.52
N VAL A 438 -1.97 17.76 3.58
CA VAL A 438 -1.35 17.20 4.79
C VAL A 438 -1.25 18.27 5.89
N ASP A 439 -0.88 19.49 5.55
CA ASP A 439 -0.82 20.58 6.53
C ASP A 439 -2.21 20.89 7.12
N TYR A 440 -3.24 20.92 6.28
CA TYR A 440 -4.63 20.99 6.75
C TYR A 440 -5.01 19.79 7.61
N MET A 441 -4.69 18.56 7.18
CA MET A 441 -4.96 17.32 7.90
C MET A 441 -4.37 17.32 9.32
N LEU A 442 -3.17 17.86 9.52
CA LEU A 442 -2.52 17.95 10.83
C LEU A 442 -3.21 18.89 11.82
N THR A 443 -4.20 19.67 11.35
CA THR A 443 -5.04 20.53 12.18
C THR A 443 -6.37 19.89 12.57
N GLN A 444 -6.67 18.70 12.04
CA GLN A 444 -7.94 18.01 12.21
C GLN A 444 -7.78 16.75 13.08
N GLY A 445 -8.34 16.77 14.29
CA GLY A 445 -8.32 15.63 15.20
C GLY A 445 -6.91 15.25 15.69
N SER A 446 -6.66 13.95 15.84
CA SER A 446 -5.34 13.43 16.24
C SER A 446 -4.29 13.63 15.16
N ARG A 447 -3.05 13.95 15.57
CA ARG A 447 -1.88 14.03 14.68
C ARG A 447 -1.21 12.68 14.42
N ASP A 448 -1.55 11.65 15.21
CA ASP A 448 -1.07 10.29 14.96
C ASP A 448 -1.83 9.69 13.77
N LYS A 449 -1.35 9.98 12.56
CA LYS A 449 -1.94 9.55 11.29
C LYS A 449 -0.89 8.89 10.41
N GLN A 450 -1.31 7.92 9.61
CA GLN A 450 -0.51 7.28 8.57
C GLN A 450 -0.94 7.80 7.19
N LEU A 451 0.01 8.02 6.28
CA LEU A 451 -0.26 8.41 4.90
C LEU A 451 0.28 7.36 3.92
N LEU A 452 -0.60 6.73 3.17
CA LEU A 452 -0.23 5.81 2.09
C LEU A 452 -0.55 6.45 0.73
N LEU A 453 0.46 6.55 -0.13
CA LEU A 453 0.29 6.94 -1.53
C LEU A 453 0.14 5.68 -2.39
N ILE A 454 -0.95 5.57 -3.14
CA ILE A 454 -1.17 4.46 -4.08
C ILE A 454 -1.25 5.03 -5.50
N GLY A 455 -0.19 4.81 -6.27
CA GLY A 455 -0.10 5.26 -7.65
C GLY A 455 1.33 5.58 -8.07
N LYS A 456 1.53 5.59 -9.39
CA LYS A 456 2.78 6.04 -10.02
C LYS A 456 3.02 7.54 -9.85
N SER A 457 4.27 7.95 -10.01
CA SER A 457 4.72 9.32 -10.15
C SER A 457 5.93 9.35 -11.08
N ILE A 458 6.10 10.40 -11.88
CA ILE A 458 7.23 10.55 -12.79
C ILE A 458 7.92 11.88 -12.49
N THR A 459 9.19 11.84 -12.11
CA THR A 459 9.98 13.05 -11.86
C THR A 459 11.09 13.28 -12.87
N HIS A 460 11.40 12.27 -13.68
CA HIS A 460 12.30 12.42 -14.80
C HIS A 460 11.67 13.38 -15.83
N ASN A 461 12.21 14.59 -15.91
CA ASN A 461 11.59 15.75 -16.58
C ASN A 461 11.31 15.52 -18.07
N GLU A 462 12.05 14.60 -18.71
CA GLU A 462 11.92 14.22 -20.12
C GLU A 462 10.75 13.27 -20.37
N ARG A 463 10.29 12.55 -19.34
CA ARG A 463 9.20 11.55 -19.41
C ARG A 463 7.90 12.03 -18.77
N MET A 464 7.97 13.03 -17.89
CA MET A 464 6.81 13.57 -17.18
C MET A 464 5.81 14.18 -18.17
N LYS A 465 4.52 13.84 -18.00
CA LYS A 465 3.43 14.45 -18.76
C LYS A 465 2.84 15.63 -17.99
N ARG A 466 2.63 16.75 -18.68
CA ARG A 466 1.90 17.91 -18.14
C ARG A 466 0.49 17.48 -17.73
N GLU A 467 -0.06 18.15 -16.72
CA GLU A 467 -1.35 17.86 -16.08
C GLU A 467 -1.40 16.56 -15.26
N LEU A 468 -0.28 15.82 -15.17
CA LEU A 468 -0.09 14.66 -14.30
C LEU A 468 -1.21 13.59 -14.41
N PRO A 469 -1.54 13.13 -15.63
CA PRO A 469 -2.62 12.16 -15.83
C PRO A 469 -2.33 10.82 -15.14
N ASP A 470 -3.26 10.38 -14.29
CA ASP A 470 -3.20 9.12 -13.54
C ASP A 470 -1.97 9.00 -12.61
N GLU A 471 -1.43 10.13 -12.15
CA GLU A 471 -0.29 10.18 -11.22
C GLU A 471 -0.71 10.67 -9.84
N VAL A 472 -0.08 10.11 -8.80
CA VAL A 472 -0.04 10.67 -7.45
C VAL A 472 1.35 11.28 -7.25
N PRO A 473 1.54 12.58 -7.58
CA PRO A 473 2.87 13.14 -7.79
C PRO A 473 3.70 13.22 -6.52
N THR A 474 5.00 13.25 -6.72
CA THR A 474 6.01 13.55 -5.69
C THR A 474 6.79 14.82 -6.04
N VAL A 475 7.70 15.26 -5.17
CA VAL A 475 8.43 16.52 -5.36
C VAL A 475 9.78 16.30 -6.04
N GLY A 476 10.03 17.11 -7.07
CA GLY A 476 11.35 17.41 -7.63
C GLY A 476 12.07 16.24 -8.32
N TYR A 477 13.31 16.47 -8.74
CA TYR A 477 14.18 15.47 -9.35
C TYR A 477 15.55 15.58 -8.70
N PRO A 478 16.01 14.58 -7.91
CA PRO A 478 15.37 13.30 -7.57
C PRO A 478 14.02 13.40 -6.85
N GLY A 479 13.13 12.43 -7.08
CA GLY A 479 11.81 12.43 -6.43
C GLY A 479 11.87 12.14 -4.94
N SER A 480 11.04 12.82 -4.15
CA SER A 480 10.97 12.68 -2.69
C SER A 480 9.55 12.80 -2.15
N ASP A 481 9.03 11.70 -1.60
CA ASP A 481 7.76 11.72 -0.88
C ASP A 481 7.89 12.41 0.50
N VAL A 482 9.08 12.42 1.10
CA VAL A 482 9.35 13.14 2.36
C VAL A 482 9.08 14.64 2.22
N LEU A 483 9.44 15.25 1.07
CA LEU A 483 9.18 16.67 0.79
C LEU A 483 7.68 17.04 0.78
N LEU A 484 6.78 16.06 0.62
CA LEU A 484 5.33 16.28 0.70
C LEU A 484 4.87 16.55 2.14
N VAL A 485 5.60 16.03 3.14
CA VAL A 485 5.13 15.97 4.54
C VAL A 485 6.07 16.59 5.56
N GLU A 486 7.29 16.96 5.17
CA GLU A 486 8.29 17.51 6.12
C GLU A 486 7.96 18.91 6.64
N GLY A 487 8.36 19.17 7.88
CA GLY A 487 8.33 20.51 8.47
C GLY A 487 6.93 21.13 8.60
N LEU A 488 5.88 20.31 8.58
CA LEU A 488 4.48 20.73 8.71
C LEU A 488 4.02 20.62 10.17
N GLY A 489 2.96 21.34 10.55
CA GLY A 489 2.33 21.20 11.87
C GLY A 489 3.23 21.48 13.09
N GLY A 490 4.39 22.14 12.91
CA GLY A 490 5.36 22.41 13.98
C GLY A 490 6.52 21.42 14.07
N THR A 491 6.56 20.40 13.22
CA THR A 491 7.70 19.49 13.08
C THR A 491 8.93 20.25 12.54
N PRO A 492 10.17 19.91 12.95
CA PRO A 492 11.39 20.51 12.41
C PRO A 492 11.52 20.34 10.88
N ALA A 493 12.27 21.25 10.25
CA ALA A 493 12.59 21.14 8.83
C ALA A 493 13.32 19.81 8.52
N ASN A 494 13.09 19.23 7.34
CA ASN A 494 13.63 17.94 6.91
C ASN A 494 13.11 16.70 7.64
N VAL A 495 12.26 16.85 8.64
CA VAL A 495 11.64 15.74 9.37
C VAL A 495 10.20 15.56 8.88
N PRO A 496 9.79 14.35 8.43
CA PRO A 496 8.41 14.08 8.03
C PRO A 496 7.45 14.29 9.22
N SER A 497 6.36 15.03 9.01
CA SER A 497 5.37 15.28 10.08
C SER A 497 4.37 14.14 10.27
N VAL A 498 4.26 13.25 9.28
CA VAL A 498 3.49 12.00 9.35
C VAL A 498 4.31 10.88 8.69
N PRO A 499 4.21 9.64 9.20
CA PRO A 499 4.63 8.46 8.46
C PRO A 499 4.05 8.42 7.06
N ILE A 500 4.90 8.23 6.05
CA ILE A 500 4.51 8.17 4.64
C ILE A 500 5.13 6.96 3.96
N GLY A 501 4.33 6.21 3.19
CA GLY A 501 4.81 5.15 2.30
C GLY A 501 4.10 5.18 0.96
N ARG A 502 4.65 4.48 -0.03
CA ARG A 502 4.09 4.43 -1.40
C ARG A 502 4.01 3.02 -1.96
N ILE A 503 2.85 2.65 -2.50
CA ILE A 503 2.70 1.52 -3.42
C ILE A 503 2.69 2.12 -4.85
N PRO A 504 3.75 1.92 -5.67
CA PRO A 504 3.86 2.49 -7.02
C PRO A 504 2.99 1.75 -8.04
N ALA A 505 1.77 1.37 -7.68
CA ALA A 505 0.87 0.62 -8.53
C ALA A 505 0.51 1.41 -9.80
N VAL A 506 0.45 0.71 -10.93
CA VAL A 506 -0.06 1.23 -12.21
C VAL A 506 -1.39 0.60 -12.61
N THR A 507 -1.79 -0.48 -11.93
CA THR A 507 -3.07 -1.18 -12.12
C THR A 507 -3.67 -1.59 -10.77
N ASN A 508 -4.98 -1.87 -10.75
CA ASN A 508 -5.64 -2.42 -9.55
C ASN A 508 -5.10 -3.81 -9.18
N ASP A 509 -4.62 -4.60 -10.15
CA ASP A 509 -4.03 -5.92 -9.89
C ASP A 509 -2.73 -5.80 -9.09
N ASN A 510 -1.88 -4.80 -9.37
CA ASN A 510 -0.70 -4.55 -8.53
C ASN A 510 -1.09 -4.30 -7.06
N ILE A 511 -2.22 -3.63 -6.82
CA ILE A 511 -2.72 -3.37 -5.46
C ILE A 511 -3.23 -4.66 -4.83
N ARG A 512 -3.99 -5.49 -5.58
CA ARG A 512 -4.49 -6.79 -5.10
C ARG A 512 -3.36 -7.74 -4.74
N ASP A 513 -2.34 -7.82 -5.59
CA ASP A 513 -1.16 -8.67 -5.37
C ASP A 513 -0.38 -8.24 -4.12
N TYR A 514 -0.14 -6.94 -3.98
CA TYR A 514 0.54 -6.41 -2.80
C TYR A 514 -0.32 -6.56 -1.53
N LEU A 515 -1.63 -6.31 -1.60
CA LEU A 515 -2.58 -6.52 -0.50
C LEU A 515 -2.60 -7.98 -0.04
N GLN A 516 -2.52 -8.94 -0.97
CA GLN A 516 -2.44 -10.35 -0.60
C GLN A 516 -1.17 -10.62 0.22
N LYS A 517 -0.02 -10.06 -0.17
CA LYS A 517 1.21 -10.19 0.62
C LYS A 517 1.09 -9.59 2.02
N VAL A 518 0.39 -8.45 2.15
CA VAL A 518 0.12 -7.82 3.45
C VAL A 518 -0.76 -8.71 4.34
N LYS A 519 -1.84 -9.27 3.78
CA LYS A 519 -2.72 -10.22 4.48
C LYS A 519 -1.95 -11.45 4.95
N ASP A 520 -1.19 -12.05 4.05
CA ASP A 520 -0.33 -13.20 4.34
C ASP A 520 0.65 -12.87 5.49
N TYR A 521 1.33 -11.72 5.40
CA TYR A 521 2.32 -11.28 6.38
C TYR A 521 1.71 -11.03 7.77
N GLU A 522 0.51 -10.46 7.85
CA GLU A 522 -0.13 -10.10 9.13
C GLU A 522 -0.96 -11.25 9.74
N SER A 523 -1.44 -12.20 8.93
CA SER A 523 -2.31 -13.30 9.40
C SER A 523 -1.66 -14.29 10.37
N ASN A 524 -0.32 -14.34 10.43
CA ASN A 524 0.47 -15.28 11.24
C ASN A 524 0.00 -16.75 11.14
N ALA A 525 -0.56 -17.17 10.00
CA ALA A 525 -1.24 -18.46 9.84
C ALA A 525 -0.35 -19.71 10.07
N PHE A 526 0.98 -19.54 10.13
CA PHE A 526 1.95 -20.63 10.32
C PHE A 526 2.54 -20.70 11.73
N GLY A 527 2.28 -19.72 12.59
CA GLY A 527 2.83 -19.69 13.96
C GLY A 527 4.36 -19.63 14.05
N ASP A 528 5.09 -19.44 12.94
CA ASP A 528 6.55 -19.32 12.90
C ASP A 528 6.98 -17.90 12.53
N LEU A 529 7.37 -17.12 13.54
CA LEU A 529 7.94 -15.77 13.36
C LEU A 529 9.47 -15.79 13.27
N GLY A 530 10.12 -16.95 13.47
CA GLY A 530 11.58 -17.05 13.56
C GLY A 530 12.31 -16.61 12.30
N TRP A 531 11.70 -16.80 11.12
CA TRP A 531 12.26 -16.33 9.86
C TRP A 531 12.46 -14.80 9.81
N ARG A 532 11.64 -14.02 10.53
CA ARG A 532 11.78 -12.56 10.60
C ARG A 532 13.05 -12.11 11.32
N LYS A 533 13.66 -13.00 12.08
CA LYS A 533 14.90 -12.75 12.82
C LYS A 533 16.16 -13.07 12.02
N ARG A 534 16.01 -13.62 10.81
CA ARG A 534 17.12 -13.89 9.89
C ARG A 534 17.36 -12.65 9.02
N VAL A 535 18.60 -12.21 8.97
CA VAL A 535 19.04 -11.02 8.22
C VAL A 535 20.10 -11.41 7.21
N LEU A 536 19.96 -10.94 5.98
CA LEU A 536 21.00 -11.04 4.96
C LEU A 536 21.72 -9.69 4.81
N HIS A 537 23.05 -9.72 4.88
CA HIS A 537 23.91 -8.58 4.55
C HIS A 537 24.58 -8.84 3.21
N LEU A 538 24.32 -7.99 2.22
CA LEU A 538 24.94 -8.05 0.90
C LEU A 538 25.80 -6.81 0.72
N ASN A 539 27.07 -6.97 0.35
CA ASN A 539 27.93 -5.82 0.04
C ASN A 539 28.60 -5.89 -1.32
N GLY A 540 28.64 -4.73 -1.97
CA GLY A 540 29.29 -4.48 -3.25
C GLY A 540 30.73 -4.00 -3.13
N GLY A 541 31.21 -3.35 -4.21
CA GLY A 541 32.49 -2.65 -4.29
C GLY A 541 33.20 -2.84 -5.63
N LYS A 542 33.98 -1.83 -6.03
CA LYS A 542 34.76 -1.81 -7.29
C LYS A 542 36.25 -2.04 -7.08
N SER A 543 36.70 -2.07 -5.82
CA SER A 543 38.10 -2.31 -5.43
C SER A 543 38.16 -3.12 -4.13
N THR A 544 39.32 -3.72 -3.85
CA THR A 544 39.53 -4.48 -2.60
C THR A 544 39.31 -3.64 -1.34
N SER A 545 39.76 -2.37 -1.37
CA SER A 545 39.57 -1.45 -0.24
C SER A 545 38.11 -1.10 -0.03
N GLU A 546 37.37 -0.84 -1.11
CA GLU A 546 35.94 -0.53 -1.04
C GLU A 546 35.13 -1.75 -0.57
N ILE A 547 35.35 -2.94 -1.13
CA ILE A 547 34.68 -4.18 -0.68
C ILE A 547 34.90 -4.39 0.82
N THR A 548 36.13 -4.19 1.29
CA THR A 548 36.47 -4.33 2.72
C THR A 548 35.78 -3.28 3.57
N GLN A 549 35.74 -2.02 3.12
CA GLN A 549 35.07 -0.92 3.81
C GLN A 549 33.56 -1.22 3.96
N LEU A 550 32.87 -1.53 2.86
CA LEU A 550 31.43 -1.78 2.85
C LEU A 550 31.05 -3.01 3.69
N LYS A 551 31.83 -4.09 3.58
CA LYS A 551 31.69 -5.28 4.45
C LYS A 551 31.80 -4.92 5.92
N ASN A 552 32.80 -4.12 6.30
CA ASN A 552 33.05 -3.78 7.70
C ASN A 552 31.93 -2.91 8.29
N MET A 553 31.37 -1.97 7.51
CA MET A 553 30.22 -1.18 7.95
C MET A 553 29.02 -2.08 8.29
N LEU A 554 28.69 -3.04 7.42
CA LEU A 554 27.62 -4.02 7.70
C LEU A 554 27.97 -4.97 8.86
N LYS A 555 29.23 -5.37 9.00
CA LYS A 555 29.70 -6.21 10.12
C LYS A 555 29.51 -5.50 11.47
N ASN A 556 29.72 -4.18 11.53
CA ASN A 556 29.56 -3.39 12.75
C ASN A 556 28.11 -3.34 13.24
N LEU A 557 27.14 -3.61 12.38
CA LEU A 557 25.72 -3.68 12.73
C LEU A 557 25.29 -5.04 13.30
N VAL A 558 26.09 -6.10 13.12
CA VAL A 558 25.74 -7.47 13.57
C VAL A 558 25.43 -7.53 15.07
N PRO A 559 26.22 -6.92 15.98
CA PRO A 559 25.93 -6.98 17.42
C PRO A 559 24.58 -6.35 17.80
N VAL A 560 24.12 -5.33 17.05
CA VAL A 560 22.82 -4.67 17.29
C VAL A 560 21.67 -5.66 17.05
N ILE A 561 21.83 -6.57 16.09
CA ILE A 561 20.85 -7.62 15.77
C ILE A 561 20.95 -8.79 16.75
N THR A 562 22.16 -9.32 16.97
CA THR A 562 22.35 -10.56 17.73
C THR A 562 22.16 -10.37 19.23
N ASN A 563 22.51 -9.20 19.76
CA ASN A 563 22.45 -8.89 21.20
C ASN A 563 21.24 -8.04 21.58
N GLY A 564 20.56 -7.44 20.58
CA GLY A 564 19.35 -6.65 20.79
C GLY A 564 18.14 -7.51 21.17
N PRO A 565 17.03 -6.91 21.65
CA PRO A 565 15.84 -7.67 22.09
C PRO A 565 15.16 -8.53 21.03
N VAL A 566 15.45 -8.30 19.74
CA VAL A 566 14.99 -9.19 18.67
C VAL A 566 15.76 -10.51 18.71
N GLY A 567 17.08 -10.48 18.93
CA GLY A 567 17.94 -11.66 18.99
C GLY A 567 18.07 -12.39 17.65
N GLY A 568 18.49 -11.71 16.59
CA GLY A 568 18.55 -12.27 15.24
C GLY A 568 19.84 -13.00 14.87
N GLN A 569 19.86 -13.54 13.64
CA GLN A 569 21.03 -14.14 13.01
C GLN A 569 21.34 -13.40 11.70
N VAL A 570 22.63 -13.24 11.38
CA VAL A 570 23.08 -12.58 10.15
C VAL A 570 23.86 -13.53 9.27
N THR A 571 23.49 -13.62 7.99
CA THR A 571 24.28 -14.27 6.94
C THR A 571 24.82 -13.21 5.99
N ALA A 572 26.12 -13.23 5.71
CA ALA A 572 26.79 -12.24 4.89
C ALA A 572 27.18 -12.80 3.51
N PHE A 573 26.84 -12.04 2.46
CA PHE A 573 27.27 -12.24 1.09
C PHE A 573 28.15 -11.06 0.67
N VAL A 574 29.39 -11.37 0.31
CA VAL A 574 30.42 -10.38 -0.01
C VAL A 574 30.80 -10.55 -1.47
N LYS A 575 30.85 -9.46 -2.24
CA LYS A 575 31.42 -9.49 -3.59
C LYS A 575 32.88 -9.98 -3.54
N GLN A 576 33.23 -10.96 -4.37
CA GLN A 576 34.55 -11.61 -4.32
C GLN A 576 35.57 -10.93 -5.23
N GLN A 577 35.12 -10.32 -6.34
CA GLN A 577 36.00 -9.73 -7.35
C GLN A 577 36.05 -8.19 -7.26
N PRO A 578 37.24 -7.57 -7.16
CA PRO A 578 37.42 -6.11 -7.16
C PRO A 578 37.32 -5.54 -8.58
N ILE A 579 36.16 -5.71 -9.20
CA ILE A 579 35.86 -5.33 -10.59
C ILE A 579 34.68 -4.36 -10.65
N ILE A 580 34.58 -3.59 -11.74
CA ILE A 580 33.50 -2.61 -11.92
C ILE A 580 32.19 -3.32 -12.29
N GLU A 581 32.29 -4.44 -13.00
CA GLU A 581 31.19 -5.26 -13.45
C GLU A 581 30.40 -5.85 -12.28
N ALA A 582 29.13 -6.16 -12.54
CA ALA A 582 28.26 -6.82 -11.58
C ALA A 582 28.65 -8.30 -11.42
N GLU A 583 28.73 -8.77 -10.19
CA GLU A 583 28.94 -10.17 -9.82
C GLU A 583 27.61 -10.78 -9.41
N LYS A 584 27.22 -11.92 -9.99
CA LYS A 584 25.97 -12.58 -9.62
C LYS A 584 26.10 -13.22 -8.23
N VAL A 585 25.08 -13.03 -7.39
CA VAL A 585 24.94 -13.76 -6.12
C VAL A 585 23.68 -14.61 -6.15
N ASN A 586 23.75 -15.81 -5.57
CA ASN A 586 22.59 -16.65 -5.34
C ASN A 586 22.19 -16.57 -3.86
N ILE A 587 21.07 -15.89 -3.58
CA ILE A 587 20.46 -15.81 -2.25
C ILE A 587 19.11 -16.55 -2.19
N THR A 588 18.77 -17.29 -3.26
CA THR A 588 17.48 -17.98 -3.39
C THR A 588 17.23 -18.98 -2.26
N PRO A 589 18.21 -19.82 -1.83
CA PRO A 589 18.00 -20.76 -0.73
C PRO A 589 17.57 -20.06 0.57
N GLU A 590 18.25 -18.97 0.92
CA GLU A 590 17.99 -18.19 2.15
C GLU A 590 16.63 -17.50 2.07
N VAL A 591 16.33 -16.84 0.95
CA VAL A 591 15.07 -16.12 0.74
C VAL A 591 13.89 -17.09 0.78
N ASN A 592 13.99 -18.26 0.13
CA ASN A 592 12.93 -19.28 0.13
C ASN A 592 12.77 -19.94 1.51
N ALA A 593 13.84 -20.09 2.29
CA ALA A 593 13.78 -20.52 3.68
C ALA A 593 13.15 -19.47 4.61
N GLY A 594 13.05 -18.22 4.16
CA GLY A 594 12.46 -17.09 4.88
C GLY A 594 13.52 -16.23 5.57
N VAL A 595 13.46 -14.92 5.29
CA VAL A 595 14.34 -13.87 5.81
C VAL A 595 13.49 -12.68 6.19
N GLY A 596 13.80 -12.00 7.30
CA GLY A 596 13.09 -10.81 7.75
C GLY A 596 13.62 -9.51 7.15
N LEU A 597 14.95 -9.41 6.97
CA LEU A 597 15.61 -8.22 6.43
C LEU A 597 16.71 -8.60 5.45
N ILE A 598 16.72 -7.94 4.29
CA ILE A 598 17.82 -7.97 3.33
C ILE A 598 18.41 -6.56 3.25
N THR A 599 19.65 -6.40 3.67
CA THR A 599 20.38 -5.13 3.63
C THR A 599 21.48 -5.20 2.62
N TYR A 600 21.40 -4.34 1.61
CA TYR A 600 22.39 -4.21 0.57
C TYR A 600 23.14 -2.88 0.69
N PHE A 601 24.47 -2.93 0.60
CA PHE A 601 25.33 -1.75 0.63
C PHE A 601 26.39 -1.84 -0.47
N GLY A 602 26.25 -1.06 -1.54
CA GLY A 602 27.12 -1.15 -2.72
C GLY A 602 26.74 -0.18 -3.83
N HIS A 603 27.29 -0.40 -5.04
CA HIS A 603 26.90 0.39 -6.20
C HIS A 603 25.60 -0.14 -6.80
N GLY A 604 24.83 0.72 -7.44
CA GLY A 604 23.58 0.33 -8.06
C GLY A 604 23.20 1.21 -9.23
N SER A 605 22.18 0.76 -9.93
CA SER A 605 21.39 1.53 -10.89
C SER A 605 19.90 1.25 -10.65
N THR A 606 19.04 1.81 -11.49
CA THR A 606 17.60 1.50 -11.48
C THR A 606 17.28 0.01 -11.59
N THR A 607 18.12 -0.78 -12.26
CA THR A 607 17.79 -2.16 -12.64
C THR A 607 18.79 -3.21 -12.18
N ILE A 608 19.90 -2.83 -11.55
CA ILE A 608 20.93 -3.80 -11.14
C ILE A 608 21.78 -3.26 -9.98
N THR A 609 22.22 -4.16 -9.13
CA THR A 609 23.23 -3.97 -8.07
C THR A 609 24.56 -4.58 -8.50
N ASP A 610 25.70 -4.07 -8.01
CA ASP A 610 27.01 -4.63 -8.37
C ASP A 610 27.30 -6.01 -7.75
N LEU A 611 26.61 -6.37 -6.66
CA LEU A 611 26.37 -7.74 -6.25
C LEU A 611 24.91 -8.08 -6.60
N ASP A 612 24.72 -8.73 -7.75
CA ASP A 612 23.44 -8.86 -8.44
C ASP A 612 22.64 -10.07 -7.96
N MET A 613 21.61 -9.80 -7.15
CA MET A 613 20.63 -10.79 -6.67
C MET A 613 19.50 -11.06 -7.68
N GLY A 614 19.40 -10.25 -8.73
CA GLY A 614 18.35 -10.36 -9.75
C GLY A 614 16.96 -9.90 -9.29
N TYR A 615 16.04 -9.98 -10.24
CA TYR A 615 14.62 -9.63 -10.07
C TYR A 615 13.87 -10.77 -9.38
N ALA A 616 12.88 -10.43 -8.56
CA ALA A 616 12.00 -11.41 -7.91
C ALA A 616 11.09 -12.13 -8.91
N THR A 617 10.77 -11.48 -10.04
CA THR A 617 9.97 -12.05 -11.13
C THR A 617 10.77 -12.87 -12.14
N ASP A 618 12.10 -12.90 -12.04
CA ASP A 618 12.95 -13.72 -12.91
C ASP A 618 12.78 -15.21 -12.57
N GLU A 619 12.18 -15.96 -13.48
CA GLU A 619 11.92 -17.40 -13.31
C GLU A 619 13.22 -18.19 -13.09
N ALA A 620 14.32 -17.79 -13.72
CA ALA A 620 15.62 -18.45 -13.55
C ALA A 620 16.19 -18.32 -12.14
N ARG A 621 15.73 -17.32 -11.35
CA ARG A 621 16.12 -17.14 -9.96
C ARG A 621 15.31 -18.02 -8.99
N ALA A 622 14.15 -18.50 -9.40
CA ALA A 622 13.30 -19.41 -8.61
C ALA A 622 12.96 -18.92 -7.18
N TYR A 623 12.73 -17.61 -7.01
CA TYR A 623 12.21 -17.07 -5.75
C TYR A 623 10.78 -17.55 -5.49
N ALA A 624 10.58 -18.20 -4.35
CA ALA A 624 9.36 -18.89 -3.93
C ALA A 624 9.06 -18.64 -2.43
N ASN A 625 9.40 -17.45 -1.93
CA ASN A 625 9.24 -17.04 -0.53
C ASN A 625 7.81 -16.57 -0.18
N SER A 626 6.79 -17.24 -0.71
CA SER A 626 5.41 -16.94 -0.36
C SER A 626 5.22 -17.02 1.16
N LEU A 627 4.43 -16.10 1.71
CA LEU A 627 4.13 -15.98 3.15
C LEU A 627 5.31 -15.50 4.02
N ARG A 628 6.53 -15.40 3.45
CA ARG A 628 7.78 -15.02 4.14
C ARG A 628 8.46 -13.88 3.39
N TYR A 629 7.80 -12.73 3.38
CA TYR A 629 8.22 -11.56 2.60
C TYR A 629 9.18 -10.67 3.42
N PRO A 630 10.47 -10.54 3.06
CA PRO A 630 11.41 -9.68 3.78
C PRO A 630 11.11 -8.19 3.62
N MET A 631 11.59 -7.39 4.57
CA MET A 631 11.96 -6.00 4.31
C MET A 631 13.27 -5.96 3.53
N MET A 632 13.42 -4.98 2.63
CA MET A 632 14.70 -4.68 1.99
C MET A 632 15.17 -3.27 2.32
N TYR A 633 16.45 -3.10 2.58
CA TYR A 633 17.14 -1.82 2.56
C TYR A 633 18.18 -1.83 1.44
N PHE A 634 18.05 -0.92 0.48
CA PHE A 634 18.99 -0.76 -0.62
C PHE A 634 19.75 0.55 -0.51
N ASN A 635 21.05 0.42 -0.24
CA ASN A 635 22.00 1.49 -0.49
C ASN A 635 22.76 1.25 -1.80
N GLY A 636 22.50 2.09 -2.78
CA GLY A 636 23.10 2.06 -4.11
C GLY A 636 22.33 2.96 -5.06
N CYS A 637 23.04 3.70 -5.91
CA CYS A 637 22.44 4.77 -6.69
C CYS A 637 21.24 4.29 -7.55
N GLY A 638 20.05 4.86 -7.31
CA GLY A 638 18.89 4.74 -8.18
C GLY A 638 18.09 3.44 -8.09
N VAL A 639 18.47 2.47 -7.24
CA VAL A 639 17.74 1.20 -7.06
C VAL A 639 16.29 1.46 -6.65
N GLY A 640 16.07 2.48 -5.80
CA GLY A 640 14.77 2.92 -5.34
C GLY A 640 14.03 3.88 -6.29
N ASN A 641 14.51 4.14 -7.50
CA ASN A 641 13.95 5.15 -8.38
C ASN A 641 12.67 4.69 -9.12
N ILE A 642 11.61 4.53 -8.35
CA ILE A 642 10.23 4.29 -8.82
C ILE A 642 9.62 5.49 -9.58
N PHE A 643 10.36 6.60 -9.70
CA PHE A 643 9.95 7.83 -10.36
C PHE A 643 10.58 8.03 -11.74
N SER A 644 11.35 7.05 -12.21
CA SER A 644 12.05 7.09 -13.49
C SER A 644 11.14 6.95 -14.72
N GLY A 645 9.82 6.81 -14.52
CA GLY A 645 8.87 6.60 -15.60
C GLY A 645 9.11 5.27 -16.31
N ARG A 646 9.42 4.21 -15.55
CA ARG A 646 9.68 2.85 -16.02
C ARG A 646 8.64 1.89 -15.47
N PHE A 647 7.68 1.50 -16.31
CA PHE A 647 6.49 0.77 -15.85
C PHE A 647 6.25 -0.56 -16.59
N ASN A 648 7.25 -1.10 -17.27
CA ASN A 648 7.14 -2.39 -17.94
C ASN A 648 7.58 -3.54 -17.01
N PRO A 649 6.72 -4.51 -16.69
CA PRO A 649 7.12 -5.67 -15.88
C PRO A 649 7.96 -6.70 -16.66
N ALA A 650 8.02 -6.62 -17.99
CA ALA A 650 8.68 -7.62 -18.82
C ALA A 650 10.23 -7.57 -18.70
N ALA A 651 10.85 -8.74 -18.55
CA ALA A 651 12.29 -8.84 -18.34
C ALA A 651 13.14 -8.35 -19.54
N ASN A 652 12.60 -8.44 -20.76
CA ASN A 652 13.33 -8.17 -22.01
C ASN A 652 13.32 -6.68 -22.43
N SER A 653 12.59 -5.80 -21.74
CA SER A 653 12.50 -4.38 -22.11
C SER A 653 13.56 -3.53 -21.39
N GLY A 654 14.83 -3.64 -21.79
CA GLY A 654 15.95 -3.01 -21.06
C GLY A 654 15.84 -1.49 -20.77
N VAL A 655 15.04 -0.74 -21.54
CA VAL A 655 14.91 0.73 -21.40
C VAL A 655 13.74 1.17 -20.52
N ASP A 656 12.71 0.32 -20.36
CA ASP A 656 11.45 0.66 -19.65
C ASP A 656 11.05 -0.33 -18.54
N ARG A 657 11.90 -1.32 -18.26
CA ARG A 657 11.69 -2.31 -17.21
C ARG A 657 11.54 -1.64 -15.84
N TYR A 658 10.63 -2.16 -15.01
CA TYR A 658 10.51 -1.82 -13.59
C TYR A 658 11.87 -1.67 -12.91
N SER A 659 11.96 -0.71 -11.99
CA SER A 659 13.12 -0.64 -11.11
C SER A 659 13.21 -1.93 -10.29
N LEU A 660 14.43 -2.29 -9.90
CA LEU A 660 14.66 -3.50 -9.12
C LEU A 660 13.83 -3.49 -7.82
N SER A 661 13.73 -2.34 -7.14
CA SER A 661 12.90 -2.19 -5.94
C SER A 661 11.40 -2.42 -6.22
N MET A 662 10.90 -1.89 -7.34
CA MET A 662 9.49 -1.99 -7.71
C MET A 662 9.09 -3.42 -8.04
N ASP A 663 9.98 -4.16 -8.72
CA ASP A 663 9.77 -5.57 -9.02
C ASP A 663 9.65 -6.42 -7.75
N TRP A 664 10.61 -6.29 -6.83
CA TRP A 664 10.58 -7.00 -5.56
C TRP A 664 9.33 -6.65 -4.73
N LEU A 665 8.89 -5.40 -4.76
CA LEU A 665 7.69 -4.97 -4.04
C LEU A 665 6.40 -5.46 -4.67
N LEU A 666 6.26 -5.43 -6.01
CA LEU A 666 5.00 -5.75 -6.70
C LEU A 666 4.88 -7.19 -7.19
N ALA A 667 5.94 -8.01 -7.08
CA ALA A 667 5.88 -9.41 -7.45
C ALA A 667 4.79 -10.15 -6.66
N ALA A 668 3.88 -10.81 -7.39
CA ALA A 668 2.79 -11.58 -6.79
C ALA A 668 3.33 -12.79 -6.02
N ARG A 669 2.91 -12.94 -4.75
CA ARG A 669 3.24 -14.09 -3.87
C ARG A 669 4.74 -14.37 -3.66
N ARG A 670 5.62 -13.39 -3.93
CA ARG A 670 7.07 -13.47 -3.67
C ARG A 670 7.69 -12.07 -3.55
N GLY A 671 8.99 -12.01 -3.35
CA GLY A 671 9.72 -10.76 -3.20
C GLY A 671 9.51 -10.15 -1.80
N ALA A 672 9.51 -8.82 -1.72
CA ALA A 672 9.53 -8.06 -0.46
C ALA A 672 8.14 -7.58 -0.02
N ILE A 673 7.99 -7.32 1.29
CA ILE A 673 6.81 -6.62 1.84
C ILE A 673 7.01 -5.12 1.93
N VAL A 674 8.25 -4.67 2.16
CA VAL A 674 8.64 -3.25 2.25
C VAL A 674 10.02 -3.10 1.63
N VAL A 675 10.25 -2.00 0.92
CA VAL A 675 11.58 -1.63 0.43
C VAL A 675 11.89 -0.19 0.84
N VAL A 676 13.00 0.01 1.55
CA VAL A 676 13.59 1.33 1.80
C VAL A 676 14.79 1.50 0.89
N ALA A 677 14.76 2.49 0.00
CA ALA A 677 15.81 2.67 -0.99
C ALA A 677 15.94 4.13 -1.43
N ASN A 678 17.17 4.55 -1.75
CA ASN A 678 17.43 5.88 -2.30
C ASN A 678 16.80 6.03 -3.70
N SER A 679 16.10 7.14 -3.93
CA SER A 679 15.47 7.46 -5.22
C SER A 679 16.45 7.89 -6.31
N PHE A 680 17.68 8.28 -5.95
CA PHE A 680 18.73 8.63 -6.91
C PHE A 680 20.14 8.43 -6.32
N GLU A 681 20.85 9.46 -5.92
CA GLU A 681 22.24 9.34 -5.47
C GLU A 681 22.29 8.94 -3.99
N SER A 682 23.24 8.07 -3.66
CA SER A 682 23.56 7.69 -2.30
C SER A 682 25.06 7.83 -2.07
N PHE A 683 25.43 8.32 -0.89
CA PHE A 683 26.83 8.55 -0.53
C PHE A 683 27.15 7.74 0.72
N VAL A 684 28.35 7.15 0.76
CA VAL A 684 28.72 6.16 1.78
C VAL A 684 28.44 6.65 3.21
N SER A 685 29.04 7.78 3.64
CA SER A 685 28.89 8.23 5.04
C SER A 685 27.45 8.62 5.41
N PRO A 686 26.71 9.43 4.63
CA PRO A 686 25.29 9.71 4.92
C PRO A 686 24.40 8.46 4.98
N SER A 687 24.68 7.47 4.13
CA SER A 687 23.90 6.24 4.10
C SER A 687 24.27 5.26 5.20
N GLU A 688 25.52 5.24 5.64
CA GLU A 688 25.97 4.53 6.85
C GLU A 688 25.30 5.12 8.10
N ASP A 689 25.34 6.45 8.27
CA ASP A 689 24.68 7.15 9.39
C ASP A 689 23.18 6.81 9.44
N TYR A 690 22.50 6.82 8.29
CA TYR A 690 21.10 6.45 8.19
C TYR A 690 20.86 4.99 8.59
N LEU A 691 21.69 4.08 8.09
CA LEU A 691 21.55 2.65 8.34
C LEU A 691 21.83 2.30 9.80
N ILE A 692 22.83 2.91 10.44
CA ILE A 692 23.12 2.77 11.86
C ILE A 692 21.89 3.15 12.68
N GLN A 693 21.29 4.31 12.39
CA GLN A 693 20.12 4.77 13.14
C GLN A 693 18.89 3.90 12.87
N LEU A 694 18.68 3.46 11.62
CA LEU A 694 17.59 2.53 11.27
C LEU A 694 17.72 1.21 12.04
N TYR A 695 18.91 0.62 12.08
CA TYR A 695 19.17 -0.62 12.82
C TYR A 695 19.00 -0.45 14.33
N HIS A 696 19.48 0.67 14.88
CA HIS A 696 19.25 1.01 16.28
C HIS A 696 17.76 1.00 16.60
N ASP A 697 16.94 1.70 15.79
CA ASP A 697 15.52 1.82 16.05
C ASP A 697 14.74 0.52 15.81
N MET A 698 15.16 -0.30 14.84
CA MET A 698 14.53 -1.59 14.54
C MET A 698 14.89 -2.73 15.50
N PHE A 699 16.10 -2.73 16.08
CA PHE A 699 16.63 -3.90 16.79
C PHE A 699 17.03 -3.63 18.24
N SER A 700 17.16 -2.38 18.68
CA SER A 700 17.67 -2.03 20.03
C SER A 700 16.83 -1.00 20.78
N ASN A 701 16.19 -0.06 20.10
CA ASN A 701 15.40 1.01 20.73
C ASN A 701 14.05 0.49 21.24
N ALA A 702 13.91 0.34 22.56
CA ALA A 702 12.71 -0.19 23.20
C ALA A 702 11.41 0.56 22.83
N GLU A 703 11.47 1.86 22.56
CA GLU A 703 10.29 2.66 22.17
C GLU A 703 9.83 2.39 20.72
N MET A 704 10.76 1.94 19.87
CA MET A 704 10.55 1.78 18.42
C MET A 704 10.35 0.32 17.98
N LEU A 705 10.81 -0.68 18.76
CA LEU A 705 10.74 -2.11 18.42
C LEU A 705 9.36 -2.59 17.93
N ASN A 706 8.28 -2.01 18.46
CA ASN A 706 6.91 -2.39 18.14
C ASN A 706 6.15 -1.35 17.32
N GLN A 707 6.85 -0.32 16.83
CA GLN A 707 6.27 0.72 16.00
C GLN A 707 6.24 0.30 14.53
N PRO A 708 5.27 0.80 13.76
CA PRO A 708 5.29 0.67 12.31
C PRO A 708 6.54 1.27 11.68
N ILE A 709 7.00 0.70 10.56
CA ILE A 709 8.21 1.15 9.85
C ILE A 709 8.16 2.63 9.46
N GLY A 710 6.99 3.17 9.15
CA GLY A 710 6.85 4.60 8.85
C GLY A 710 7.17 5.50 10.06
N LYS A 711 6.82 5.07 11.29
CA LYS A 711 7.19 5.81 12.51
C LYS A 711 8.68 5.68 12.82
N ILE A 712 9.26 4.50 12.59
CA ILE A 712 10.71 4.28 12.69
C ILE A 712 11.45 5.23 11.73
N GLN A 713 10.99 5.36 10.48
CA GLN A 713 11.61 6.25 9.51
C GLN A 713 11.56 7.74 9.92
N VAL A 714 10.45 8.17 10.52
CA VAL A 714 10.32 9.52 11.10
C VAL A 714 11.35 9.74 12.21
N ALA A 715 11.51 8.77 13.12
CA ALA A 715 12.48 8.84 14.21
C ALA A 715 13.93 8.92 13.69
N VAL A 716 14.27 8.11 12.67
CA VAL A 716 15.57 8.15 11.99
C VAL A 716 15.84 9.53 11.41
N ALA A 717 14.88 10.09 10.65
CA ALA A 717 15.01 11.42 10.05
C ALA A 717 15.16 12.51 11.11
N GLN A 718 14.40 12.43 12.20
CA GLN A 718 14.47 13.37 13.32
C GLN A 718 15.84 13.35 13.99
N LYS A 719 16.39 12.16 14.24
CA LYS A 719 17.71 11.99 14.86
C LYS A 719 18.81 12.58 13.97
N ILE A 720 18.85 12.22 12.69
CA ILE A 720 19.87 12.71 11.75
C ILE A 720 19.77 14.23 11.56
N ALA A 721 18.55 14.76 11.39
CA ALA A 721 18.35 16.20 11.21
C ALA A 721 18.77 17.03 12.44
N SER A 722 18.74 16.44 13.64
CA SER A 722 19.14 17.11 14.89
C SER A 722 20.67 17.24 15.07
N GLU A 723 21.48 16.49 14.33
CA GLU A 723 22.94 16.41 14.52
C GLU A 723 23.75 17.27 13.52
N ASP A 724 23.09 18.11 12.72
CA ASP A 724 23.68 18.98 11.68
C ASP A 724 24.73 18.30 10.77
N LYS A 725 24.29 17.24 10.07
CA LYS A 725 25.14 16.38 9.23
C LYS A 725 25.39 16.92 7.80
N GLY A 726 25.03 18.18 7.51
CA GLY A 726 25.25 18.82 6.20
C GLY A 726 24.32 18.36 5.07
N VAL A 727 24.55 18.89 3.86
CA VAL A 727 23.61 18.75 2.71
C VAL A 727 23.42 17.33 2.21
N TYR A 728 24.45 16.48 2.28
CA TYR A 728 24.37 15.10 1.81
C TYR A 728 23.49 14.22 2.71
N ALA A 729 23.50 14.46 4.03
CA ALA A 729 22.61 13.77 4.96
C ALA A 729 21.15 14.17 4.77
N ILE A 730 20.89 15.47 4.55
CA ILE A 730 19.54 15.95 4.22
C ILE A 730 19.05 15.34 2.90
N ALA A 731 19.89 15.32 1.86
CA ALA A 731 19.55 14.65 0.60
C ALA A 731 19.28 13.15 0.81
N ASN A 732 20.05 12.47 1.67
CA ASN A 732 19.79 11.06 1.98
C ASN A 732 18.44 10.86 2.69
N ILE A 733 18.05 11.73 3.64
CA ILE A 733 16.71 11.69 4.26
C ILE A 733 15.62 11.87 3.19
N HIS A 734 15.74 12.88 2.33
CA HIS A 734 14.74 13.17 1.30
C HIS A 734 14.62 12.05 0.27
N GLN A 735 15.73 11.40 -0.07
CA GLN A 735 15.77 10.37 -1.11
C GLN A 735 15.52 8.97 -0.56
N SER A 736 15.55 8.74 0.76
CA SER A 736 15.23 7.44 1.38
C SER A 736 13.73 7.18 1.32
N LEU A 737 13.26 6.55 0.24
CA LEU A 737 11.85 6.27 0.03
C LEU A 737 11.40 5.01 0.77
N LEU A 738 10.29 5.10 1.48
CA LEU A 738 9.55 3.94 1.95
C LEU A 738 8.57 3.45 0.88
N GLN A 739 8.91 2.37 0.20
CA GLN A 739 8.03 1.70 -0.75
C GLN A 739 7.29 0.57 -0.04
N GLY A 740 5.97 0.61 -0.07
CA GLY A 740 5.08 -0.24 0.70
C GLY A 740 4.25 0.55 1.72
N ASP A 741 3.67 -0.17 2.67
CA ASP A 741 2.72 0.35 3.63
C ASP A 741 3.42 0.84 4.92
N PRO A 742 3.27 2.12 5.31
CA PRO A 742 3.94 2.66 6.49
C PRO A 742 3.46 2.07 7.81
N ALA A 743 2.26 1.45 7.84
CA ALA A 743 1.70 0.84 9.05
C ALA A 743 2.24 -0.58 9.35
N LEU A 744 3.02 -1.17 8.45
CA LEU A 744 3.58 -2.51 8.66
C LEU A 744 4.57 -2.51 9.82
N LYS A 745 4.41 -3.48 10.70
CA LYS A 745 5.38 -3.78 11.76
C LYS A 745 6.22 -4.98 11.33
N LEU A 746 7.51 -4.75 11.14
CA LEU A 746 8.35 -5.71 10.44
C LEU A 746 8.92 -6.75 11.40
N VAL A 747 9.60 -6.30 12.44
CA VAL A 747 10.28 -7.17 13.40
C VAL A 747 9.55 -7.10 14.75
N THR A 748 8.36 -7.69 14.84
CA THR A 748 7.57 -7.71 16.08
C THR A 748 7.68 -9.04 16.78
N VAL A 749 8.30 -9.03 17.94
CA VAL A 749 8.19 -10.13 18.91
C VAL A 749 8.00 -9.49 20.28
N ASP A 750 6.74 -9.35 20.70
CA ASP A 750 6.43 -8.80 22.03
C ASP A 750 6.93 -9.72 23.14
N LYS A 751 6.91 -11.03 22.86
CA LYS A 751 7.14 -12.12 23.79
C LYS A 751 8.17 -13.10 23.23
N PRO A 752 8.90 -13.85 24.10
CA PRO A 752 9.69 -14.99 23.68
C PRO A 752 8.82 -16.08 23.02
N ASP A 753 9.48 -16.98 22.29
CA ASP A 753 8.85 -18.15 21.67
C ASP A 753 9.92 -19.23 21.58
N TYR A 754 10.12 -19.98 22.67
CA TYR A 754 11.13 -21.02 22.74
C TYR A 754 10.58 -22.31 22.13
N ALA A 755 11.34 -22.89 21.21
CA ALA A 755 10.92 -24.05 20.46
C ALA A 755 11.99 -25.12 20.46
N VAL A 756 11.56 -26.38 20.48
CA VAL A 756 12.39 -27.55 20.19
C VAL A 756 11.86 -28.17 18.90
N ASP A 757 12.75 -28.43 17.95
CA ASP A 757 12.37 -29.05 16.68
C ASP A 757 12.11 -30.55 16.87
N ALA A 758 11.02 -31.07 16.29
CA ALA A 758 10.63 -32.47 16.47
C ALA A 758 11.54 -33.46 15.72
N ASP A 759 12.17 -33.04 14.62
CA ASP A 759 13.00 -33.89 13.76
C ASP A 759 14.51 -33.72 14.07
N GLU A 760 14.92 -32.49 14.38
CA GLU A 760 16.33 -32.10 14.49
C GLU A 760 16.72 -31.66 15.91
N GLY A 761 15.73 -31.46 16.79
CA GLY A 761 15.94 -30.85 18.09
C GLY A 761 16.50 -31.78 19.15
N ILE A 762 16.41 -33.11 18.99
CA ILE A 762 16.81 -34.08 20.03
C ILE A 762 17.69 -35.16 19.41
N SER A 763 18.85 -35.43 20.03
CA SER A 763 19.74 -36.55 19.65
C SER A 763 20.44 -37.15 20.86
N ILE A 764 20.73 -38.44 20.84
CA ILE A 764 21.54 -39.13 21.85
C ILE A 764 22.90 -39.49 21.27
N HIS A 765 23.96 -39.35 22.07
CA HIS A 765 25.35 -39.58 21.66
C HIS A 765 26.03 -40.54 22.64
N SER A 766 26.92 -41.38 22.13
CA SER A 766 27.78 -42.26 22.94
C SER A 766 28.76 -41.46 23.81
N GLU A 767 29.40 -42.13 24.78
CA GLU A 767 30.51 -41.54 25.53
C GLU A 767 31.66 -41.13 24.58
N LEU A 768 32.30 -39.97 24.80
CA LEU A 768 33.37 -39.47 23.92
C LEU A 768 34.43 -40.56 23.68
N GLY A 769 34.64 -40.95 22.40
CA GLY A 769 35.51 -42.06 21.98
C GLY A 769 34.91 -42.84 20.80
N ASP A 770 35.56 -43.94 20.39
CA ASP A 770 35.14 -44.77 19.23
C ASP A 770 33.98 -45.74 19.52
N LYS A 771 33.28 -45.57 20.65
CA LYS A 771 32.23 -46.49 21.13
C LYS A 771 30.87 -46.17 20.53
N THR A 772 30.06 -47.22 20.37
CA THR A 772 28.63 -47.11 20.01
C THR A 772 27.78 -46.84 21.24
N ILE A 773 26.52 -46.41 21.03
CA ILE A 773 25.54 -46.15 22.09
C ILE A 773 25.39 -47.38 22.99
N GLY A 774 25.23 -48.58 22.42
CA GLY A 774 25.04 -49.82 23.19
C GLY A 774 26.24 -50.23 24.04
N ASN A 775 27.46 -49.80 23.67
CA ASN A 775 28.70 -50.11 24.39
C ASN A 775 29.16 -48.99 25.34
N SER A 776 28.36 -47.93 25.48
CA SER A 776 28.66 -46.80 26.36
C SER A 776 27.97 -47.01 27.71
N ALA A 777 28.67 -46.74 28.82
CA ALA A 777 28.07 -46.81 30.16
C ALA A 777 27.20 -45.58 30.46
N LYS A 778 27.48 -44.47 29.79
CA LYS A 778 26.73 -43.21 29.86
C LYS A 778 26.47 -42.68 28.46
N LEU A 779 25.31 -42.06 28.28
CA LEU A 779 24.93 -41.38 27.04
C LEU A 779 24.83 -39.87 27.30
N ARG A 780 25.04 -39.07 26.25
CA ARG A 780 24.76 -37.63 26.24
C ARG A 780 23.51 -37.37 25.41
N LEU A 781 22.47 -36.86 26.04
CA LEU A 781 21.35 -36.24 25.35
C LEU A 781 21.79 -34.83 24.91
N ARG A 782 21.66 -34.53 23.63
CA ARG A 782 21.87 -33.21 23.06
C ARG A 782 20.54 -32.69 22.54
N THR A 783 20.08 -31.58 23.12
CA THR A 783 18.85 -30.90 22.72
C THR A 783 19.15 -29.52 22.19
N ILE A 784 18.71 -29.23 20.97
CA ILE A 784 18.84 -27.92 20.32
C ILE A 784 17.53 -27.17 20.48
N PHE A 785 17.60 -26.01 21.13
CA PHE A 785 16.47 -25.10 21.27
C PHE A 785 16.64 -23.90 20.34
N SER A 786 15.51 -23.34 19.91
CA SER A 786 15.45 -22.10 19.13
C SER A 786 14.54 -21.09 19.83
N ASN A 787 14.81 -19.80 19.68
CA ASN A 787 13.96 -18.72 20.14
C ASN A 787 13.43 -18.01 18.90
N LYS A 788 12.20 -18.31 18.52
CA LYS A 788 11.50 -17.71 17.38
C LYS A 788 10.89 -16.34 17.73
N GLY A 789 10.97 -15.94 19.02
CA GLY A 789 10.37 -14.75 19.59
C GLY A 789 11.40 -13.74 20.12
N ARG A 790 11.00 -12.96 21.12
CA ARG A 790 11.83 -11.92 21.75
C ARG A 790 12.96 -12.52 22.55
N PHE A 791 14.14 -11.94 22.44
CA PHE A 791 15.24 -12.23 23.34
C PHE A 791 15.07 -11.47 24.67
N GLN A 792 14.96 -12.20 25.77
CA GLN A 792 14.88 -11.66 27.12
C GLN A 792 16.17 -11.97 27.88
N LYS A 793 17.17 -11.09 27.74
CA LYS A 793 18.49 -11.28 28.36
C LYS A 793 18.39 -11.46 29.89
N GLY A 794 19.04 -12.49 30.40
CA GLY A 794 19.07 -12.81 31.84
C GLY A 794 17.85 -13.58 32.36
N GLY A 795 16.93 -13.98 31.48
CA GLY A 795 15.84 -14.90 31.82
C GLY A 795 16.32 -16.35 31.97
N ASN A 796 15.49 -17.18 32.60
CA ASN A 796 15.69 -18.62 32.71
C ASN A 796 14.58 -19.34 31.95
N VAL A 797 14.93 -20.38 31.21
CA VAL A 797 14.02 -21.24 30.45
C VAL A 797 14.00 -22.61 31.12
N PRO A 798 12.95 -22.93 31.90
CA PRO A 798 12.83 -24.24 32.52
C PRO A 798 12.58 -25.30 31.44
N VAL A 799 13.24 -26.45 31.57
CA VAL A 799 13.10 -27.58 30.65
C VAL A 799 12.88 -28.84 31.46
N GLU A 800 11.93 -29.66 31.05
CA GLU A 800 11.73 -31.01 31.59
C GLU A 800 12.03 -32.05 30.52
N ILE A 801 12.83 -33.05 30.89
CA ILE A 801 13.24 -34.15 30.03
C ILE A 801 12.69 -35.43 30.64
N THR A 802 11.89 -36.16 29.88
CA THR A 802 11.35 -37.47 30.28
C THR A 802 11.96 -38.56 29.41
N TYR A 803 12.74 -39.44 30.04
CA TYR A 803 13.27 -40.66 29.45
C TYR A 803 12.27 -41.79 29.69
N ARG A 804 11.73 -42.38 28.62
CA ARG A 804 10.82 -43.52 28.71
C ARG A 804 11.58 -44.82 28.44
N TYR A 805 11.62 -45.69 29.43
CA TYR A 805 12.18 -47.03 29.32
C TYR A 805 11.06 -48.05 29.35
N LYS A 806 11.36 -49.28 28.90
CA LYS A 806 10.40 -50.39 29.00
C LYS A 806 9.99 -50.66 30.46
N GLU A 807 10.87 -50.37 31.42
CA GLU A 807 10.71 -50.58 32.86
C GLU A 807 10.11 -49.37 33.60
N GLY A 808 9.73 -48.30 32.89
CA GLY A 808 9.14 -47.08 33.47
C GLY A 808 9.82 -45.79 33.02
N ASN A 809 9.32 -44.65 33.50
CA ASN A 809 9.78 -43.32 33.07
C ASN A 809 10.67 -42.66 34.14
N VAL A 810 11.66 -41.88 33.69
CA VAL A 810 12.49 -41.01 34.55
C VAL A 810 12.39 -39.59 34.02
N THR A 811 12.03 -38.66 34.90
CA THR A 811 11.91 -37.23 34.56
C THR A 811 13.00 -36.41 35.25
N LYS A 812 13.61 -35.48 34.51
CA LYS A 812 14.66 -34.58 34.98
C LYS A 812 14.32 -33.13 34.64
N ALA A 813 14.44 -32.24 35.61
CA ALA A 813 14.31 -30.80 35.40
C ALA A 813 15.69 -30.17 35.15
N GLU A 814 15.76 -29.32 34.14
CA GLU A 814 16.93 -28.54 33.73
C GLU A 814 16.53 -27.07 33.55
N VAL A 815 17.52 -26.18 33.49
CA VAL A 815 17.30 -24.76 33.20
C VAL A 815 18.33 -24.29 32.18
N VAL A 816 17.84 -23.76 31.07
CA VAL A 816 18.66 -23.09 30.04
C VAL A 816 18.59 -21.58 30.26
N GLN A 817 19.70 -20.87 30.09
CA GLN A 817 19.65 -19.41 30.11
C GLN A 817 18.88 -18.91 28.89
N ALA A 818 18.08 -17.87 29.01
CA ALA A 818 17.42 -17.27 27.86
C ALA A 818 18.47 -16.92 26.78
N PHE A 819 18.21 -17.34 25.56
CA PHE A 819 19.13 -17.19 24.42
C PHE A 819 18.46 -16.44 23.27
N ALA A 820 19.29 -15.80 22.45
CA ALA A 820 18.83 -14.89 21.42
C ALA A 820 18.17 -15.62 20.25
N TYR A 821 18.83 -16.65 19.70
CA TYR A 821 18.38 -17.36 18.50
C TYR A 821 18.33 -18.87 18.69
N SER A 822 19.41 -19.47 19.17
CA SER A 822 19.47 -20.90 19.49
C SER A 822 20.46 -21.18 20.62
N ASP A 823 20.22 -22.25 21.36
CA ASP A 823 21.16 -22.78 22.36
C ASP A 823 21.08 -24.30 22.39
N THR A 824 22.09 -24.95 22.97
CA THR A 824 22.15 -26.40 23.09
C THR A 824 22.30 -26.81 24.55
N LEU A 825 21.40 -27.68 25.01
CA LEU A 825 21.51 -28.33 26.30
C LEU A 825 22.10 -29.74 26.11
N GLU A 826 23.18 -30.03 26.83
CA GLU A 826 23.75 -31.38 26.90
C GLU A 826 23.57 -31.97 28.30
N VAL A 827 22.89 -33.11 28.38
CA VAL A 827 22.64 -33.82 29.64
C VAL A 827 23.20 -35.23 29.56
N THR A 828 24.03 -35.60 30.54
CA THR A 828 24.54 -36.98 30.66
C THR A 828 23.59 -37.83 31.51
N PHE A 829 23.29 -39.06 31.06
CA PHE A 829 22.49 -40.04 31.79
C PHE A 829 23.10 -41.46 31.68
N THR A 830 22.72 -42.37 32.59
CA THR A 830 23.22 -43.75 32.61
C THR A 830 22.56 -44.60 31.53
N ASN A 831 23.32 -45.53 30.96
CA ASN A 831 22.85 -46.44 29.92
C ASN A 831 22.64 -47.86 30.48
N ASP A 832 21.76 -47.99 31.48
CA ASP A 832 21.52 -49.23 32.21
C ASP A 832 20.17 -49.89 31.86
N LYS A 833 19.35 -49.26 31.01
CA LYS A 833 18.01 -49.70 30.60
C LYS A 833 17.76 -49.44 29.12
N ILE A 834 16.83 -50.19 28.52
CA ILE A 834 16.46 -50.02 27.10
C ILE A 834 15.58 -48.78 26.96
N LEU A 835 16.12 -47.74 26.34
CA LEU A 835 15.44 -46.46 26.11
C LEU A 835 14.51 -46.56 24.89
N GLN A 836 13.25 -46.17 25.06
CA GLN A 836 12.20 -46.22 24.03
C GLN A 836 11.93 -44.84 23.42
N SER A 837 11.89 -43.79 24.24
CA SER A 837 11.77 -42.42 23.75
C SER A 837 12.36 -41.40 24.72
N VAL A 838 12.67 -40.22 24.19
CA VAL A 838 13.03 -39.04 24.99
C VAL A 838 12.10 -37.90 24.62
N GLN A 839 11.31 -37.43 25.59
CA GLN A 839 10.46 -36.26 25.45
C GLN A 839 11.09 -35.06 26.14
N VAL A 840 11.06 -33.91 25.47
CA VAL A 840 11.49 -32.62 26.00
C VAL A 840 10.30 -31.68 26.03
N ILE A 841 10.07 -31.02 27.17
CA ILE A 841 9.04 -30.00 27.36
C ILE A 841 9.69 -28.72 27.88
N ILE A 842 9.50 -27.63 27.16
CA ILE A 842 9.92 -26.28 27.56
C ILE A 842 8.81 -25.65 28.41
N ASP A 843 9.20 -25.09 29.55
CA ASP A 843 8.35 -24.41 30.52
C ASP A 843 7.10 -25.23 30.92
N PRO A 844 7.26 -26.44 31.47
CA PRO A 844 6.14 -27.33 31.79
C PRO A 844 5.18 -26.75 32.85
N LYS A 845 5.66 -25.79 33.65
CA LYS A 845 4.88 -25.11 34.70
C LYS A 845 4.25 -23.80 34.23
N ILE A 846 4.40 -23.43 32.96
CA ILE A 846 3.74 -22.27 32.36
C ILE A 846 4.15 -20.97 33.08
N THR A 847 5.43 -20.83 33.37
CA THR A 847 6.02 -19.68 34.07
C THR A 847 6.39 -18.53 33.13
N LEU A 848 6.55 -18.81 31.83
CA LEU A 848 6.90 -17.86 30.79
C LEU A 848 5.68 -17.46 29.96
N SER A 849 5.60 -16.18 29.58
CA SER A 849 4.57 -15.67 28.66
C SER A 849 5.14 -15.66 27.26
N GLU A 850 4.72 -16.63 26.45
CA GLU A 850 5.23 -16.84 25.09
C GLU A 850 4.22 -16.47 24.01
N VAL A 851 4.69 -16.32 22.76
CA VAL A 851 3.82 -16.11 21.58
C VAL A 851 2.93 -17.33 21.33
N THR A 852 3.52 -18.51 21.40
CA THR A 852 2.85 -19.80 21.29
C THR A 852 3.56 -20.79 22.22
N ARG A 853 2.91 -21.91 22.53
CA ARG A 853 3.50 -23.04 23.26
C ARG A 853 3.38 -24.36 22.50
N LYS A 854 2.83 -24.33 21.28
CA LYS A 854 2.62 -25.51 20.43
C LYS A 854 3.94 -26.17 20.00
N ASN A 855 5.04 -25.43 20.10
CA ASN A 855 6.40 -25.80 19.72
C ASN A 855 7.32 -26.04 20.94
N ASN A 856 6.77 -26.03 22.16
CA ASN A 856 7.53 -26.24 23.39
C ASN A 856 7.86 -27.71 23.64
N ILE A 857 7.29 -28.62 22.87
CA ILE A 857 7.38 -30.06 23.12
C ILE A 857 7.87 -30.79 21.87
N ALA A 858 8.80 -31.70 22.07
CA ALA A 858 9.28 -32.63 21.04
C ALA A 858 9.55 -34.00 21.68
N GLU A 859 9.44 -35.06 20.88
CA GLU A 859 9.73 -36.43 21.29
C GLU A 859 10.60 -37.12 20.24
N LEU A 860 11.71 -37.69 20.68
CA LEU A 860 12.53 -38.58 19.87
C LEU A 860 12.14 -40.03 20.19
N LEU A 861 11.57 -40.72 19.21
CA LEU A 861 11.35 -42.16 19.25
C LEU A 861 12.64 -42.91 18.93
N ILE A 862 12.98 -43.93 19.72
CA ILE A 862 14.24 -44.66 19.63
C ILE A 862 13.99 -46.10 19.23
N ASP A 863 14.41 -46.45 18.02
CA ASP A 863 14.61 -47.84 17.62
C ASP A 863 15.93 -48.32 18.24
N TRP A 864 15.83 -48.98 19.39
CA TRP A 864 17.02 -49.42 20.13
C TRP A 864 17.91 -50.39 19.35
N ASP A 865 17.31 -51.25 18.52
CA ASP A 865 18.06 -52.24 17.76
C ASP A 865 18.94 -51.60 16.69
N ARG A 866 18.52 -50.45 16.18
CA ARG A 866 19.36 -49.61 15.33
C ARG A 866 20.30 -48.72 16.14
N ALA A 867 19.76 -48.00 17.13
CA ALA A 867 20.48 -46.96 17.86
C ALA A 867 21.72 -47.51 18.57
N LYS A 868 21.68 -48.73 19.12
CA LYS A 868 22.78 -49.35 19.88
C LYS A 868 24.09 -49.49 19.09
N ASP A 869 24.00 -49.59 17.77
CA ASP A 869 25.15 -49.76 16.87
C ASP A 869 25.65 -48.43 16.29
N GLU A 870 24.93 -47.33 16.51
CA GLU A 870 25.31 -45.97 16.09
C GLU A 870 26.15 -45.25 17.17
N LYS A 871 26.91 -44.23 16.76
CA LYS A 871 27.62 -43.32 17.69
C LYS A 871 26.74 -42.15 18.17
N ALA A 872 25.77 -41.79 17.34
CA ALA A 872 24.74 -40.80 17.66
C ALA A 872 23.45 -41.25 17.00
N TYR A 873 22.33 -41.12 17.70
CA TYR A 873 21.00 -41.45 17.19
C TYR A 873 20.05 -40.25 17.33
N PRO A 874 19.38 -39.83 16.25
CA PRO A 874 19.60 -40.35 14.90
C PRO A 874 20.93 -39.80 14.33
N ALA A 875 21.65 -40.62 13.54
CA ALA A 875 22.90 -40.18 12.90
C ALA A 875 22.72 -39.00 11.92
N THR A 876 21.52 -38.88 11.34
CA THR A 876 21.05 -37.75 10.52
C THR A 876 19.61 -37.45 10.88
N ALA A 877 19.16 -36.20 10.72
CA ALA A 877 17.77 -35.81 10.93
C ALA A 877 16.78 -36.81 10.30
N ILE A 878 15.84 -37.33 11.09
CA ILE A 878 14.79 -38.24 10.61
C ILE A 878 13.52 -37.41 10.42
N LYS A 879 13.35 -36.90 9.20
CA LYS A 879 12.08 -36.28 8.82
C LYS A 879 10.96 -37.28 8.94
N ASP A 880 9.85 -36.82 9.47
CA ASP A 880 8.63 -37.61 9.43
C ASP A 880 8.16 -37.79 7.99
N ILE A 881 7.89 -39.04 7.64
CA ILE A 881 7.35 -39.43 6.33
C ILE A 881 6.17 -40.39 6.47
N VAL A 882 5.76 -40.68 7.71
CA VAL A 882 4.67 -41.61 7.99
C VAL A 882 3.38 -40.81 7.99
N PRO A 883 2.43 -41.09 7.07
CA PRO A 883 1.16 -40.37 7.07
C PRO A 883 0.28 -40.72 8.28
N PRO A 884 -0.52 -39.76 8.77
CA PRO A 884 -1.48 -40.04 9.82
C PRO A 884 -2.60 -40.95 9.33
N VAL A 885 -3.23 -41.66 10.26
CA VAL A 885 -4.39 -42.52 10.03
C VAL A 885 -5.67 -41.73 10.27
N LEU A 886 -6.56 -41.73 9.27
CA LEU A 886 -7.85 -41.04 9.30
C LEU A 886 -9.00 -42.05 9.44
N SER A 887 -9.89 -41.81 10.41
CA SER A 887 -11.09 -42.61 10.65
C SER A 887 -12.32 -41.69 10.68
N VAL A 888 -13.39 -42.05 9.94
CA VAL A 888 -14.63 -41.26 9.90
C VAL A 888 -15.81 -42.12 10.31
N ASN A 889 -16.55 -41.69 11.32
CA ASN A 889 -17.73 -42.37 11.86
C ASN A 889 -18.96 -41.47 11.81
N PHE A 890 -20.12 -42.07 11.55
CA PHE A 890 -21.45 -41.48 11.62
C PHE A 890 -22.20 -42.12 12.78
N ASN A 891 -22.61 -41.33 13.76
CA ASN A 891 -23.31 -41.79 14.97
C ASN A 891 -22.57 -42.94 15.69
N GLY A 892 -21.24 -42.94 15.66
CA GLY A 892 -20.40 -43.94 16.31
C GLY A 892 -20.05 -45.19 15.48
N ARG A 893 -20.42 -45.24 14.19
CA ARG A 893 -20.03 -46.34 13.29
C ARG A 893 -19.61 -45.86 11.91
N GLN A 894 -18.87 -46.68 11.16
CA GLN A 894 -18.60 -46.42 9.74
C GLN A 894 -19.85 -46.74 8.90
N LEU A 895 -20.01 -46.02 7.79
CA LEU A 895 -21.07 -46.25 6.82
C LEU A 895 -20.55 -46.99 5.59
N GLU A 896 -21.44 -47.74 4.93
CA GLU A 896 -21.22 -48.27 3.59
C GLU A 896 -21.52 -47.22 2.51
N ASN A 897 -20.93 -47.38 1.32
CA ASN A 897 -21.15 -46.44 0.22
C ASN A 897 -22.60 -46.51 -0.29
N ASN A 898 -23.25 -45.36 -0.43
CA ASN A 898 -24.68 -45.16 -0.70
C ASN A 898 -25.61 -45.63 0.41
N GLU A 899 -25.11 -45.81 1.63
CA GLU A 899 -25.98 -46.17 2.75
C GLU A 899 -27.01 -45.07 3.06
N VAL A 900 -28.23 -45.50 3.37
CA VAL A 900 -29.33 -44.60 3.75
C VAL A 900 -29.25 -44.33 5.24
N ILE A 901 -29.20 -43.06 5.62
CA ILE A 901 -29.15 -42.60 7.00
C ILE A 901 -30.27 -41.62 7.32
N ARG A 902 -30.53 -41.45 8.62
CA ARG A 902 -31.49 -40.45 9.12
C ARG A 902 -30.91 -39.02 9.00
N PRO A 903 -31.76 -37.99 8.97
CA PRO A 903 -31.32 -36.60 9.04
C PRO A 903 -30.48 -36.32 10.30
N ASN A 904 -29.57 -35.36 10.19
CA ASN A 904 -28.72 -34.86 11.28
C ASN A 904 -27.75 -35.89 11.93
N PRO A 905 -26.97 -36.67 11.15
CA PRO A 905 -25.92 -37.53 11.74
C PRO A 905 -24.85 -36.69 12.46
N LYS A 906 -24.35 -37.24 13.57
CA LYS A 906 -23.09 -36.79 14.18
C LYS A 906 -21.93 -37.45 13.44
N ILE A 907 -21.14 -36.66 12.74
CA ILE A 907 -19.94 -37.12 12.03
C ILE A 907 -18.74 -36.87 12.93
N THR A 908 -17.96 -37.90 13.25
CA THR A 908 -16.71 -37.77 14.00
C THR A 908 -15.55 -38.24 13.15
N VAL A 909 -14.52 -37.41 13.03
CA VAL A 909 -13.29 -37.68 12.30
C VAL A 909 -12.15 -37.80 13.31
N ASP A 910 -11.56 -38.97 13.42
CA ASP A 910 -10.35 -39.22 14.22
C ASP A 910 -9.13 -39.16 13.31
N LEU A 911 -8.10 -38.41 13.71
CA LEU A 911 -6.80 -38.37 13.07
C LEU A 911 -5.76 -38.79 14.10
N GLU A 912 -5.13 -39.94 13.86
CA GLU A 912 -4.14 -40.57 14.73
C GLU A 912 -2.78 -40.59 14.03
N ASP A 913 -1.71 -40.37 14.79
CA ASP A 913 -0.36 -40.21 14.29
C ASP A 913 0.63 -41.00 15.16
N ASP A 914 1.73 -41.50 14.59
CA ASP A 914 2.78 -42.18 15.36
C ASP A 914 3.66 -41.17 16.14
N ARG A 915 3.52 -39.87 15.87
CA ARG A 915 4.14 -38.76 16.58
C ARG A 915 3.13 -37.88 17.32
N LEU A 916 3.66 -36.92 18.07
CA LEU A 916 2.85 -35.97 18.82
C LEU A 916 1.97 -35.12 17.89
N ILE A 917 0.67 -35.10 18.17
CA ILE A 917 -0.32 -34.30 17.44
C ILE A 917 -1.11 -33.42 18.40
N PHE A 918 -1.38 -32.18 17.98
CA PHE A 918 -2.11 -31.20 18.76
C PHE A 918 -3.40 -30.79 18.06
N SER A 919 -4.41 -30.39 18.82
CA SER A 919 -5.66 -29.87 18.27
C SER A 919 -5.41 -28.59 17.48
N ASP A 920 -5.41 -28.71 16.16
CA ASP A 920 -5.21 -27.61 15.21
C ASP A 920 -6.18 -27.72 14.03
N THR A 921 -6.96 -26.66 13.81
CA THR A 921 -8.03 -26.59 12.79
C THR A 921 -7.53 -26.71 11.35
N THR A 922 -6.21 -26.62 11.13
CA THR A 922 -5.61 -26.76 9.80
C THR A 922 -5.33 -28.22 9.42
N LEU A 923 -5.34 -29.15 10.38
CA LEU A 923 -4.95 -30.55 10.16
C LEU A 923 -6.06 -31.39 9.52
N ILE A 924 -7.33 -31.02 9.71
CA ILE A 924 -8.48 -31.74 9.16
C ILE A 924 -9.36 -30.76 8.37
N GLU A 925 -9.64 -31.09 7.12
CA GLU A 925 -10.60 -30.34 6.29
C GLU A 925 -11.80 -31.22 5.97
N VAL A 926 -13.00 -30.73 6.30
CA VAL A 926 -14.27 -31.41 6.02
C VAL A 926 -15.00 -30.66 4.91
N PHE A 927 -15.34 -31.35 3.83
CA PHE A 927 -16.12 -30.84 2.71
C PHE A 927 -17.39 -31.66 2.54
N LEU A 928 -18.49 -30.96 2.31
CA LEU A 928 -19.78 -31.59 2.02
C LEU A 928 -20.30 -31.10 0.67
N LYS A 929 -20.77 -32.04 -0.15
CA LYS A 929 -21.38 -31.78 -1.45
C LYS A 929 -22.80 -32.36 -1.47
N PRO A 930 -23.85 -31.53 -1.64
CA PRO A 930 -25.25 -31.95 -1.54
C PRO A 930 -25.79 -32.58 -2.85
N CYS A 931 -24.95 -33.30 -3.58
CA CYS A 931 -25.32 -34.03 -4.80
C CYS A 931 -24.20 -35.04 -5.13
N GLN A 932 -24.55 -36.09 -5.87
CA GLN A 932 -23.58 -37.09 -6.35
C GLN A 932 -22.99 -36.74 -7.72
N ASP A 933 -23.67 -35.91 -8.51
CA ASP A 933 -23.27 -35.51 -9.86
C ASP A 933 -22.52 -34.17 -9.89
N GLU A 934 -22.33 -33.58 -11.07
CA GLU A 934 -21.67 -32.28 -11.25
C GLU A 934 -22.62 -31.08 -11.05
N SER A 935 -23.88 -31.30 -10.65
CA SER A 935 -24.87 -30.24 -10.47
C SER A 935 -24.54 -29.29 -9.30
N CYS A 936 -23.62 -29.69 -8.42
CA CYS A 936 -23.16 -28.91 -7.27
C CYS A 936 -21.68 -29.16 -6.97
N LYS A 937 -21.04 -28.23 -6.24
CA LYS A 937 -19.61 -28.30 -5.87
C LYS A 937 -19.44 -28.58 -4.38
N PHE A 938 -18.29 -29.16 -4.00
CA PHE A 938 -17.89 -29.28 -2.60
C PHE A 938 -17.87 -27.92 -1.90
N LYS A 939 -18.40 -27.88 -0.68
CA LYS A 939 -18.33 -26.73 0.21
C LYS A 939 -17.58 -27.12 1.47
N LYS A 940 -16.55 -26.35 1.83
CA LYS A 940 -15.81 -26.54 3.08
C LYS A 940 -16.70 -26.17 4.26
N VAL A 941 -16.77 -27.04 5.26
CA VAL A 941 -17.38 -26.73 6.56
C VAL A 941 -16.34 -25.98 7.39
N ASN A 942 -16.55 -24.68 7.62
CA ASN A 942 -15.60 -23.84 8.35
C ASN A 942 -15.71 -24.06 9.87
N PHE A 943 -14.60 -24.06 10.60
CA PHE A 943 -14.54 -24.11 12.07
C PHE A 943 -15.19 -22.90 12.77
N SER A 944 -15.60 -21.87 12.03
CA SER A 944 -16.53 -20.84 12.53
C SER A 944 -17.95 -21.36 12.75
N ASN A 945 -18.28 -22.58 12.28
CA ASN A 945 -19.56 -23.22 12.53
C ASN A 945 -19.59 -23.78 13.97
N PRO A 946 -20.54 -23.37 14.84
CA PRO A 946 -20.59 -23.83 16.22
C PRO A 946 -20.83 -25.34 16.36
N ASN A 947 -21.29 -26.01 15.31
CA ASN A 947 -21.52 -27.45 15.29
C ASN A 947 -20.28 -28.26 14.90
N LEU A 948 -19.13 -27.62 14.64
CA LEU A 948 -17.86 -28.27 14.31
C LEU A 948 -16.83 -27.96 15.40
N THR A 949 -16.44 -28.98 16.16
CA THR A 949 -15.40 -28.86 17.20
C THR A 949 -14.19 -29.72 16.87
N ILE A 950 -13.05 -29.41 17.48
CA ILE A 950 -11.82 -30.19 17.42
C ILE A 950 -11.29 -30.36 18.84
N ASP A 951 -11.04 -31.60 19.24
CA ASP A 951 -10.64 -31.98 20.59
C ASP A 951 -9.42 -32.91 20.53
N SER A 952 -8.53 -32.82 21.52
CA SER A 952 -7.45 -33.81 21.69
C SER A 952 -8.03 -35.07 22.36
N VAL A 953 -7.79 -36.23 21.77
CA VAL A 953 -8.19 -37.54 22.31
C VAL A 953 -7.05 -38.14 23.14
N SER A 954 -5.83 -38.02 22.64
CA SER A 954 -4.59 -38.39 23.31
C SER A 954 -3.45 -37.49 22.83
N SER A 955 -2.21 -37.73 23.27
CA SER A 955 -1.04 -37.04 22.72
C SER A 955 -0.70 -37.43 21.27
N HIS A 956 -1.38 -38.45 20.73
CA HIS A 956 -1.17 -39.03 19.39
C HIS A 956 -2.48 -39.09 18.57
N ALA A 957 -3.58 -38.52 19.07
CA ALA A 957 -4.85 -38.52 18.36
C ALA A 957 -5.68 -37.26 18.63
N ILE A 958 -6.30 -36.72 17.59
CA ILE A 958 -7.28 -35.64 17.65
C ILE A 958 -8.60 -36.07 17.02
N ARG A 959 -9.70 -35.45 17.46
CA ARG A 959 -11.05 -35.72 16.96
C ARG A 959 -11.73 -34.44 16.53
N VAL A 960 -12.23 -34.41 15.31
CA VAL A 960 -13.20 -33.41 14.85
C VAL A 960 -14.61 -33.97 15.00
N SER A 961 -15.49 -33.24 15.67
CA SER A 961 -16.91 -33.61 15.82
C SER A 961 -17.79 -32.61 15.08
N TYR A 962 -18.54 -33.09 14.09
CA TYR A 962 -19.51 -32.31 13.33
C TYR A 962 -20.94 -32.81 13.62
N ALA A 963 -21.72 -32.02 14.36
CA ALA A 963 -23.15 -32.25 14.53
C ALA A 963 -23.89 -31.66 13.32
N SER A 964 -24.10 -32.45 12.27
CA SER A 964 -24.77 -31.93 11.08
C SER A 964 -26.21 -31.55 11.43
N SER A 965 -26.58 -30.29 11.15
CA SER A 965 -27.92 -29.77 11.37
C SER A 965 -28.47 -29.28 10.04
N GLY A 966 -29.64 -29.78 9.63
CA GLY A 966 -30.30 -29.34 8.40
C GLY A 966 -29.81 -30.05 7.12
N LEU A 967 -29.34 -31.29 7.22
CA LEU A 967 -29.26 -32.15 6.04
C LEU A 967 -30.68 -32.56 5.63
N VAL A 968 -31.17 -31.99 4.53
CA VAL A 968 -32.47 -32.33 3.94
C VAL A 968 -32.39 -33.70 3.25
N ALA A 969 -33.53 -34.32 2.97
CA ALA A 969 -33.57 -35.56 2.20
C ALA A 969 -32.87 -35.38 0.84
N GLY A 970 -31.94 -36.29 0.52
CA GLY A 970 -31.11 -36.19 -0.68
C GLY A 970 -29.81 -36.98 -0.60
N LYS A 971 -29.09 -37.04 -1.72
CA LYS A 971 -27.77 -37.69 -1.80
C LYS A 971 -26.66 -36.69 -1.49
N TYR A 972 -25.71 -37.12 -0.69
CA TYR A 972 -24.57 -36.33 -0.25
C TYR A 972 -23.27 -37.06 -0.52
N GLU A 973 -22.21 -36.28 -0.71
CA GLU A 973 -20.84 -36.74 -0.82
C GLU A 973 -19.99 -35.99 0.21
N LEU A 974 -19.37 -36.74 1.13
CA LEU A 974 -18.44 -36.24 2.15
C LEU A 974 -17.00 -36.45 1.65
N LEU A 975 -16.17 -35.42 1.75
CA LEU A 975 -14.74 -35.50 1.51
C LEU A 975 -14.01 -34.98 2.75
N VAL A 976 -13.11 -35.78 3.31
CA VAL A 976 -12.29 -35.42 4.47
C VAL A 976 -10.82 -35.59 4.13
N ASN A 977 -10.05 -34.51 4.28
CA ASN A 977 -8.60 -34.53 4.15
C ASN A 977 -7.98 -34.44 5.55
N GLY A 978 -6.99 -35.27 5.84
CA GLY A 978 -6.16 -35.19 7.05
C GLY A 978 -4.70 -34.97 6.71
N ARG A 979 -3.97 -34.27 7.57
CA ARG A 979 -2.51 -34.19 7.56
C ARG A 979 -1.95 -34.07 8.97
N ASP A 980 -0.71 -34.51 9.16
CA ASP A 980 -0.01 -34.42 10.43
C ASP A 980 0.69 -33.07 10.64
N MET A 981 1.46 -32.96 11.72
CA MET A 981 2.26 -31.78 12.04
C MET A 981 3.46 -31.58 11.09
N ALA A 982 3.93 -32.65 10.44
CA ALA A 982 5.00 -32.64 9.42
C ALA A 982 4.47 -32.39 7.99
N SER A 983 3.17 -32.18 7.85
CA SER A 983 2.44 -32.04 6.58
C SER A 983 2.40 -33.28 5.69
N ASN A 984 2.63 -34.49 6.22
CA ASN A 984 2.28 -35.71 5.50
C ASN A 984 0.76 -35.82 5.44
N ALA A 985 0.22 -35.86 4.22
CA ALA A 985 -1.21 -36.04 4.01
C ALA A 985 -1.57 -37.52 4.13
N THR A 986 -2.77 -37.79 4.65
CA THR A 986 -3.39 -39.13 4.60
C THR A 986 -3.29 -39.70 3.19
N VAL A 987 -2.85 -40.95 3.06
CA VAL A 987 -2.53 -41.60 1.76
C VAL A 987 -3.65 -41.47 0.72
N GLN A 988 -4.90 -41.52 1.17
CA GLN A 988 -6.08 -41.19 0.37
C GLN A 988 -7.02 -40.36 1.24
N PRO A 989 -7.64 -39.30 0.68
CA PRO A 989 -8.68 -38.59 1.40
C PRO A 989 -9.90 -39.51 1.58
N TYR A 990 -10.59 -39.39 2.72
CA TYR A 990 -11.80 -40.17 2.96
C TYR A 990 -12.95 -39.59 2.14
N GLN A 991 -13.54 -40.40 1.25
CA GLN A 991 -14.65 -40.01 0.39
C GLN A 991 -15.79 -41.01 0.51
N LEU A 992 -17.00 -40.53 0.82
CA LEU A 992 -18.18 -41.37 1.02
C LEU A 992 -19.42 -40.72 0.43
N VAL A 993 -20.20 -41.50 -0.34
CA VAL A 993 -21.56 -41.11 -0.75
C VAL A 993 -22.58 -41.73 0.20
N PHE A 994 -23.57 -40.96 0.64
CA PHE A 994 -24.67 -41.43 1.48
C PHE A 994 -25.99 -40.74 1.10
N GLU A 995 -27.12 -41.35 1.46
CA GLU A 995 -28.46 -40.79 1.20
C GLU A 995 -29.18 -40.50 2.52
N VAL A 996 -29.76 -39.31 2.65
CA VAL A 996 -30.58 -38.93 3.79
C VAL A 996 -32.05 -39.13 3.45
N LYS A 997 -32.81 -39.89 4.26
CA LYS A 997 -34.27 -40.07 4.12
C LYS A 997 -35.04 -39.80 5.42
N GLU A 998 -36.21 -39.18 5.30
CA GLU A 998 -37.21 -39.03 6.36
C GLU A 998 -37.95 -40.37 6.60
N GLU A 999 -38.48 -40.59 7.81
CA GLU A 999 -39.06 -41.88 8.25
C GLU A 999 -40.56 -42.02 7.84
N GLU A 1000 -40.99 -43.19 7.36
CA GLU A 1000 -42.42 -43.57 7.26
C GLU A 1000 -42.88 -44.34 8.51
N ALA A 1001 -44.13 -44.13 8.94
CA ALA A 1001 -44.71 -44.74 10.15
C ALA A 1001 -44.92 -46.26 10.03
N ALA A 1002 -44.56 -47.02 11.06
CA ALA A 1002 -44.55 -48.48 11.07
C ALA A 1002 -45.95 -49.13 11.28
N ASN A 1003 -46.29 -50.13 10.44
CA ASN A 1003 -47.45 -51.03 10.63
C ASN A 1003 -47.06 -52.24 11.50
N ILE A 1004 -47.91 -52.64 12.45
CA ILE A 1004 -47.73 -53.83 13.31
C ILE A 1004 -48.90 -54.81 13.06
N GLU A 1005 -48.60 -56.09 12.83
CA GLU A 1005 -49.61 -57.16 12.69
C GLU A 1005 -49.56 -58.13 13.89
N VAL A 1006 -50.72 -58.64 14.33
CA VAL A 1006 -50.84 -59.60 15.44
C VAL A 1006 -51.71 -60.79 15.04
N VAL A 1007 -51.18 -62.01 15.21
CA VAL A 1007 -51.84 -63.29 14.89
C VAL A 1007 -52.06 -64.11 16.16
N ALA A 1008 -53.27 -64.62 16.37
CA ALA A 1008 -53.61 -65.51 17.49
C ALA A 1008 -53.74 -66.97 17.01
N SER A 1009 -53.10 -67.92 17.71
CA SER A 1009 -53.04 -69.34 17.34
C SER A 1009 -52.89 -70.27 18.58
N PRO A 1010 -53.39 -71.52 18.57
CA PRO A 1010 -54.35 -72.06 17.60
C PRO A 1010 -55.72 -71.36 17.75
N ASN A 1011 -56.49 -71.30 16.67
CA ASN A 1011 -57.84 -70.76 16.66
C ASN A 1011 -58.71 -71.67 15.76
N PRO A 1012 -59.52 -72.59 16.33
CA PRO A 1012 -59.93 -72.64 17.74
C PRO A 1012 -58.84 -73.09 18.73
N ALA A 1013 -58.89 -72.58 19.97
CA ALA A 1013 -57.98 -72.93 21.08
C ALA A 1013 -58.63 -73.82 22.13
N PHE A 1014 -57.84 -74.72 22.74
CA PHE A 1014 -58.29 -75.64 23.79
C PHE A 1014 -57.79 -75.22 25.18
N SER A 1015 -56.47 -75.19 25.40
CA SER A 1015 -55.88 -74.88 26.72
C SER A 1015 -55.19 -73.52 26.80
N TYR A 1016 -54.60 -73.06 25.69
CA TYR A 1016 -53.92 -71.78 25.62
C TYR A 1016 -54.12 -71.08 24.28
N LEU A 1017 -53.85 -69.78 24.26
CA LEU A 1017 -53.68 -68.95 23.08
C LEU A 1017 -52.27 -68.40 23.01
N ARG A 1018 -51.66 -68.49 21.85
CA ARG A 1018 -50.39 -67.88 21.49
C ARG A 1018 -50.65 -66.69 20.57
N PHE A 1019 -50.26 -65.51 21.01
CA PHE A 1019 -50.23 -64.31 20.18
C PHE A 1019 -48.81 -64.09 19.68
N GLU A 1020 -48.66 -63.87 18.37
CA GLU A 1020 -47.42 -63.46 17.73
C GLU A 1020 -47.64 -62.08 17.11
N ALA A 1021 -46.81 -61.11 17.48
CA ALA A 1021 -46.78 -59.80 16.86
C ALA A 1021 -45.54 -59.67 15.96
N GLN A 1022 -45.74 -59.19 14.73
CA GLN A 1022 -44.66 -58.86 13.79
C GLN A 1022 -44.58 -57.34 13.67
N MET A 1023 -43.42 -56.79 14.01
CA MET A 1023 -43.18 -55.35 14.00
C MET A 1023 -42.14 -55.03 12.93
N GLY A 1024 -42.40 -54.01 12.11
CA GLY A 1024 -41.33 -53.38 11.32
C GLY A 1024 -40.26 -52.79 12.25
N LYS A 1025 -39.02 -52.59 11.75
CA LYS A 1025 -37.83 -52.14 12.51
C LYS A 1025 -38.06 -50.82 13.26
N LEU A 1026 -38.69 -50.90 14.42
CA LEU A 1026 -38.84 -49.85 15.41
C LEU A 1026 -37.82 -50.11 16.51
N GLY A 1027 -36.96 -49.13 16.79
CA GLY A 1027 -35.92 -49.22 17.83
C GLY A 1027 -36.47 -49.17 19.27
N MET A 1028 -37.50 -49.96 19.58
CA MET A 1028 -37.98 -50.18 20.94
C MET A 1028 -37.30 -51.41 21.53
N GLU A 1029 -36.61 -51.27 22.67
CA GLU A 1029 -35.98 -52.41 23.35
C GLU A 1029 -36.97 -53.15 24.28
N LYS A 1030 -37.94 -52.43 24.89
CA LYS A 1030 -38.91 -52.99 25.85
C LYS A 1030 -40.29 -52.35 25.76
N ALA A 1031 -41.34 -53.17 25.79
CA ALA A 1031 -42.74 -52.74 25.83
C ALA A 1031 -43.54 -53.52 26.87
N GLN A 1032 -44.68 -52.95 27.28
CA GLN A 1032 -45.70 -53.65 28.04
C GLN A 1032 -46.84 -54.03 27.09
N VAL A 1033 -47.23 -55.30 27.11
CA VAL A 1033 -48.28 -55.86 26.26
C VAL A 1033 -49.46 -56.24 27.15
N ARG A 1034 -50.57 -55.55 26.96
CA ARG A 1034 -51.82 -55.78 27.68
C ARG A 1034 -52.81 -56.47 26.75
N SER A 1035 -53.21 -57.69 27.12
CA SER A 1035 -54.09 -58.56 26.35
C SER A 1035 -55.41 -58.77 27.10
N LEU A 1036 -56.52 -58.46 26.45
CA LEU A 1036 -57.87 -58.57 27.01
C LEU A 1036 -58.69 -59.54 26.17
N LEU A 1037 -59.53 -60.37 26.79
CA LEU A 1037 -60.58 -61.15 26.11
C LEU A 1037 -61.96 -60.74 26.59
N PHE A 1038 -62.89 -60.64 25.64
CA PHE A 1038 -64.29 -60.31 25.85
C PHE A 1038 -65.20 -61.42 25.35
N ASP A 1039 -66.25 -61.74 26.10
CA ASP A 1039 -67.31 -62.65 25.65
C ASP A 1039 -68.19 -62.00 24.55
N LYS A 1040 -69.13 -62.76 24.00
CA LYS A 1040 -70.07 -62.27 22.98
C LYS A 1040 -70.98 -61.12 23.43
N ASN A 1041 -71.11 -60.89 24.74
CA ASN A 1041 -71.90 -59.81 25.33
C ASN A 1041 -71.04 -58.56 25.59
N GLY A 1042 -69.73 -58.62 25.30
CA GLY A 1042 -68.79 -57.52 25.53
C GLY A 1042 -68.23 -57.46 26.95
N ASN A 1043 -68.48 -58.46 27.80
CA ASN A 1043 -67.91 -58.49 29.15
C ASN A 1043 -66.46 -58.96 29.08
N GLN A 1044 -65.55 -58.26 29.76
CA GLN A 1044 -64.17 -58.71 29.91
C GLN A 1044 -64.13 -59.97 30.78
N VAL A 1045 -63.68 -61.08 30.19
CA VAL A 1045 -63.60 -62.38 30.88
C VAL A 1045 -62.17 -62.77 31.24
N PHE A 1046 -61.17 -62.12 30.64
CA PHE A 1046 -59.78 -62.39 30.91
C PHE A 1046 -58.89 -61.18 30.61
N GLU A 1047 -57.83 -61.01 31.40
CA GLU A 1047 -56.79 -60.01 31.17
C GLU A 1047 -55.42 -60.60 31.51
N LYS A 1048 -54.42 -60.27 30.68
CA LYS A 1048 -53.03 -60.57 30.94
C LYS A 1048 -52.14 -59.41 30.53
N VAL A 1049 -51.29 -58.97 31.44
CA VAL A 1049 -50.22 -58.02 31.16
C VAL A 1049 -48.90 -58.76 31.15
N VAL A 1050 -48.09 -58.53 30.12
CA VAL A 1050 -46.76 -59.13 29.98
C VAL A 1050 -45.78 -58.03 29.61
N ASP A 1051 -44.65 -57.99 30.29
CA ASP A 1051 -43.52 -57.20 29.83
C ASP A 1051 -42.79 -58.00 28.76
N ALA A 1052 -42.62 -57.41 27.58
CA ALA A 1052 -41.98 -58.05 26.43
C ALA A 1052 -40.73 -57.28 26.03
N ASP A 1053 -39.63 -58.01 25.85
CA ASP A 1053 -38.47 -57.52 25.10
C ASP A 1053 -38.87 -57.52 23.62
N VAL A 1054 -38.87 -56.34 23.01
CA VAL A 1054 -39.41 -56.16 21.67
C VAL A 1054 -38.32 -56.54 20.66
N THR A 1055 -38.60 -57.58 19.89
CA THR A 1055 -37.77 -58.05 18.76
C THR A 1055 -38.60 -58.00 17.47
N GLU A 1056 -38.01 -58.25 16.31
CA GLU A 1056 -38.74 -58.22 15.01
C GLU A 1056 -40.02 -59.10 15.01
N LYS A 1057 -40.02 -60.17 15.82
CA LYS A 1057 -41.21 -60.96 16.15
C LYS A 1057 -41.19 -61.34 17.62
N PHE A 1058 -42.24 -61.02 18.37
CA PHE A 1058 -42.36 -61.45 19.75
C PHE A 1058 -43.68 -62.18 19.99
N THR A 1059 -43.65 -63.15 20.90
CA THR A 1059 -44.75 -64.09 21.13
C THR A 1059 -45.05 -64.18 22.63
N TRP A 1060 -46.33 -64.21 22.99
CA TRP A 1060 -46.76 -64.43 24.36
C TRP A 1060 -47.98 -65.36 24.40
N TYR A 1061 -48.17 -65.97 25.57
CA TYR A 1061 -49.19 -67.00 25.76
C TYR A 1061 -50.21 -66.58 26.81
N MET A 1062 -51.45 -67.00 26.61
CA MET A 1062 -52.56 -66.82 27.54
C MET A 1062 -53.20 -68.19 27.81
N GLN A 1063 -53.32 -68.58 29.08
CA GLN A 1063 -54.04 -69.80 29.44
C GLN A 1063 -55.53 -69.50 29.44
N VAL A 1064 -56.32 -70.34 28.77
CA VAL A 1064 -57.78 -70.16 28.61
C VAL A 1064 -58.56 -71.32 29.22
N ASP A 1065 -57.92 -72.06 30.13
CA ASP A 1065 -58.51 -73.26 30.73
C ASP A 1065 -59.77 -73.02 31.55
N SER A 1066 -59.89 -71.83 32.13
CA SER A 1066 -61.04 -71.39 32.90
C SER A 1066 -62.19 -70.86 32.04
N LEU A 1067 -62.04 -70.78 30.72
CA LEU A 1067 -63.06 -70.27 29.81
C LEU A 1067 -63.92 -71.41 29.23
N HIS A 1068 -65.21 -71.13 29.05
CA HIS A 1068 -66.15 -72.07 28.42
C HIS A 1068 -65.99 -72.06 26.89
N SER A 1069 -66.48 -73.11 26.21
CA SER A 1069 -66.52 -73.15 24.75
C SER A 1069 -67.33 -71.97 24.18
N GLY A 1070 -66.75 -71.20 23.25
CA GLY A 1070 -67.41 -70.02 22.67
C GLY A 1070 -66.50 -69.14 21.81
N LEU A 1071 -67.09 -68.15 21.13
CA LEU A 1071 -66.37 -67.10 20.39
C LEU A 1071 -66.07 -65.91 21.32
N TYR A 1072 -64.81 -65.50 21.34
CA TYR A 1072 -64.29 -64.38 22.11
C TYR A 1072 -63.62 -63.34 21.21
N VAL A 1073 -63.67 -62.08 21.60
CA VAL A 1073 -62.92 -60.99 20.96
C VAL A 1073 -61.72 -60.68 21.83
N TYR A 1074 -60.52 -60.62 21.24
CA TYR A 1074 -59.33 -60.17 21.94
C TYR A 1074 -58.99 -58.73 21.55
N LYS A 1075 -58.42 -57.98 22.50
CA LYS A 1075 -57.81 -56.66 22.30
C LYS A 1075 -56.40 -56.66 22.88
N ILE A 1076 -55.42 -56.33 22.06
CA ILE A 1076 -54.01 -56.21 22.42
C ILE A 1076 -53.62 -54.75 22.38
N MET A 1077 -53.01 -54.26 23.45
CA MET A 1077 -52.41 -52.93 23.55
C MET A 1077 -50.91 -53.10 23.83
N ILE A 1078 -50.07 -52.44 23.06
CA ILE A 1078 -48.61 -52.45 23.19
C ILE A 1078 -48.14 -51.03 23.49
N THR A 1079 -47.54 -50.84 24.67
CA THR A 1079 -47.09 -49.53 25.14
C THR A 1079 -45.58 -49.55 25.39
N PRO A 1080 -44.79 -48.63 24.79
CA PRO A 1080 -43.36 -48.52 25.07
C PRO A 1080 -43.11 -48.14 26.53
N LYS A 1081 -42.16 -48.80 27.21
CA LYS A 1081 -41.83 -48.45 28.61
C LYS A 1081 -41.04 -47.15 28.76
N SER A 1082 -40.43 -46.63 27.69
CA SER A 1082 -39.62 -45.40 27.71
C SER A 1082 -40.44 -44.10 27.74
N GLY A 1083 -41.78 -44.18 27.62
CA GLY A 1083 -42.67 -43.01 27.64
C GLY A 1083 -42.65 -42.15 26.36
N SER A 1084 -41.73 -42.37 25.44
CA SER A 1084 -41.65 -41.72 24.13
C SER A 1084 -42.01 -42.71 23.01
N GLY A 1085 -43.30 -42.85 22.72
CA GLY A 1085 -43.78 -43.60 21.56
C GLY A 1085 -45.30 -43.73 21.52
N THR A 1086 -45.85 -44.02 20.34
CA THR A 1086 -47.29 -44.17 20.13
C THR A 1086 -47.77 -45.53 20.63
N GLU A 1087 -48.85 -45.56 21.40
CA GLU A 1087 -49.50 -46.80 21.81
C GLU A 1087 -50.11 -47.52 20.60
N PHE A 1088 -49.86 -48.82 20.48
CA PHE A 1088 -50.40 -49.64 19.40
C PHE A 1088 -51.56 -50.51 19.91
N GLU A 1089 -52.68 -50.52 19.19
CA GLU A 1089 -53.86 -51.32 19.52
C GLU A 1089 -54.24 -52.25 18.35
N LYS A 1090 -54.49 -53.53 18.65
CA LYS A 1090 -55.05 -54.49 17.70
C LYS A 1090 -56.16 -55.34 18.32
N THR A 1091 -57.27 -55.48 17.59
CA THR A 1091 -58.37 -56.37 17.96
C THR A 1091 -58.51 -57.53 16.98
N GLY A 1092 -59.00 -58.67 17.47
CA GLY A 1092 -59.26 -59.85 16.65
C GLY A 1092 -60.23 -60.81 17.36
N ARG A 1093 -60.47 -61.97 16.75
CA ARG A 1093 -61.43 -62.97 17.26
C ARG A 1093 -60.79 -64.32 17.43
N VAL A 1094 -61.24 -65.05 18.45
CA VAL A 1094 -60.77 -66.40 18.74
C VAL A 1094 -61.93 -67.27 19.24
N VAL A 1095 -61.97 -68.53 18.82
CA VAL A 1095 -62.89 -69.54 19.31
C VAL A 1095 -62.18 -70.39 20.36
N ILE A 1096 -62.79 -70.59 21.53
CA ILE A 1096 -62.35 -71.56 22.53
C ILE A 1096 -63.25 -72.79 22.44
N ILE A 1097 -62.67 -74.00 22.49
CA ILE A 1097 -63.37 -75.28 22.51
C ILE A 1097 -62.85 -76.06 23.72
N LYS A 1098 -63.76 -76.49 24.60
CA LYS A 1098 -63.54 -77.35 25.77
C LYS A 1098 -64.27 -78.67 25.63
#